data_AF-A0A2V7QXC1-F1
#
_entry.id   AF-A0A2V7QXC1-F1
#
_cell.length_a   1.000
_cell.length_b   1.000
_cell.length_c   1.000
_cell.angle_alpha   90.00
_cell.angle_beta   90.00
_cell.angle_gamma   90.00
#
_symmetry.space_group_name_H-M   'P 1'
#
loop_
_entity.id
_entity.type
_entity.pdbx_description
1 polymer ?
#
loop_
_entity_poly.entity_id
_entity_poly.type
_entity_poly.pdbx_seq_one_letter_code
_entity_poly.pdbx_strand_id
1 'polypeptide(L)'
;MRATLCLAILLPATLAAQRATRAVYLDRQGVVRWRDDQKEVSLFGANYVLPTASDYRAAGYLRADRKKMIDEDMAQFARMGWDGLRLTFWGDWEASDSDGNLVANDHLDLLDYLIARARERGIYMLFSPIQVYNSNWPDALADSSAPGFGRRFGKARLGTDPTAIAVQMTYLRRILEHVNPYTRVALKDEPAILFIELVNEPWHHPEDLEGSVRYINALTDAVRSTGCTKLVFYNVSQDFRIAEAIRRSRAQGVTFAWYPTGLNSGHELQGNYLRAVDSFPDMLRPDLARLPRIVYEFDSPDLQGGTMYPAMARAFRSVGAQFAAMFAYDMLRTASRNLGWQTHYLNLVYTPRKAMSAIIAAEAMHRLPRLRSYGPYPQNAQFGDFHVSYDGDLGELVARDALLYAGSTRATPPDPAALRRIAGYGSSSTATYQGEGIYFLDKVRPGLWRLEVYPDAVPVRDPFEPPSPDKVVTRAISRAWLMTLTLPDLGTSFTVQPLAAGNRRTERAAAGAFMVTPGVYVLSAAGPVDVATLPASVGDVGFAEYHAPPPDTLPPLVQSLAASECLAGRDVQLRARVVDRMPPDSGLLFIRPAAGGFYRSFALHPAAGYVWSATVPAAALREGGPYEFVITLFHGDSGVTFPDRLYQKPTDWDYYGRGSWKIDVVDPRTALRLFTPAEDAAQLAFTRLGDAGRRGLFHLAFSDVTGQPVFHFELPVNASGAGPADYTASLVIKDRIKARQETITGAEEIRVRLRGLGRRQRLHLTLMEDDGTSWSAAVTADTTWSEQALPLAALTLGRGVLLPEGFPGEWNYWVGPAAGRGGGGDRPRLERVERLQLSLRREDGIRIEPGTYGVEVESITLRFAPSGSR
;
A
#
# COMPACT_ATOMS: atom_id res chain seq x y z
N MET A 1 -56.89 8.58 -42.27
CA MET A 1 -56.37 8.69 -40.89
C MET A 1 -54.86 8.50 -40.91
N ARG A 2 -54.09 9.56 -40.71
CA ARG A 2 -52.63 9.53 -40.62
C ARG A 2 -52.25 9.34 -39.15
N ALA A 3 -51.61 8.22 -38.82
CA ALA A 3 -51.08 7.97 -37.48
C ALA A 3 -49.61 8.42 -37.43
N THR A 4 -49.35 9.44 -36.64
CA THR A 4 -48.03 10.03 -36.39
C THR A 4 -47.29 9.14 -35.40
N LEU A 5 -46.17 8.55 -35.83
CA LEU A 5 -45.26 7.77 -34.99
C LEU A 5 -44.26 8.73 -34.32
N CYS A 6 -44.43 9.02 -33.03
CA CYS A 6 -43.46 9.79 -32.25
C CYS A 6 -42.29 8.89 -31.86
N LEU A 7 -41.17 9.04 -32.56
CA LEU A 7 -39.88 8.46 -32.21
C LEU A 7 -39.28 9.28 -31.05
N ALA A 8 -39.32 8.75 -29.83
CA ALA A 8 -38.63 9.36 -28.69
C ALA A 8 -37.13 9.07 -28.79
N ILE A 9 -36.37 10.06 -29.26
CA ILE A 9 -34.90 10.05 -29.21
C ILE A 9 -34.49 10.28 -27.76
N LEU A 10 -34.13 9.20 -27.05
CA LEU A 10 -33.42 9.28 -25.77
C LEU A 10 -31.99 9.77 -26.05
N LEU A 11 -31.78 11.08 -25.98
CA LEU A 11 -30.45 11.67 -25.90
C LEU A 11 -29.75 11.16 -24.62
N PRO A 12 -28.55 10.55 -24.71
CA PRO A 12 -27.79 10.23 -23.53
C PRO A 12 -27.40 11.55 -22.86
N ALA A 13 -27.84 11.76 -21.61
CA ALA A 13 -27.37 12.86 -20.79
C ALA A 13 -25.85 12.73 -20.65
N THR A 14 -25.11 13.61 -21.33
CA THR A 14 -23.71 13.86 -21.02
C THR A 14 -23.67 14.38 -19.58
N LEU A 15 -23.31 13.51 -18.64
CA LEU A 15 -23.03 13.87 -17.24
C LEU A 15 -21.84 14.83 -17.27
N ALA A 16 -22.13 16.12 -17.27
CA ALA A 16 -21.16 17.16 -16.97
C ALA A 16 -20.64 16.96 -15.55
N ALA A 17 -19.42 17.41 -15.27
CA ALA A 17 -18.83 17.34 -13.94
C ALA A 17 -19.80 17.88 -12.88
N GLN A 18 -20.21 17.03 -11.94
CA GLN A 18 -21.25 17.39 -10.99
C GLN A 18 -20.58 17.91 -9.72
N ARG A 19 -20.64 19.23 -9.52
CA ARG A 19 -20.15 19.86 -8.29
C ARG A 19 -20.74 19.17 -7.05
N ALA A 20 -19.93 19.00 -6.01
CA ALA A 20 -20.35 18.39 -4.75
C ALA A 20 -21.31 19.30 -3.98
N THR A 21 -22.60 19.23 -4.31
CA THR A 21 -23.65 20.10 -3.73
C THR A 21 -24.80 19.33 -3.10
N ARG A 22 -24.77 17.99 -3.16
CA ARG A 22 -25.86 17.16 -2.64
C ARG A 22 -25.83 17.15 -1.12
N ALA A 23 -27.02 17.15 -0.52
CA ALA A 23 -27.20 17.12 0.92
C ALA A 23 -27.53 15.70 1.40
N VAL A 24 -27.15 15.39 2.64
CA VAL A 24 -27.39 14.10 3.29
C VAL A 24 -28.36 14.21 4.47
N TYR A 25 -28.90 13.08 4.89
CA TYR A 25 -29.58 12.91 6.17
C TYR A 25 -29.26 11.54 6.77
N LEU A 26 -29.38 11.41 8.09
CA LEU A 26 -29.29 10.15 8.80
C LEU A 26 -30.68 9.56 8.96
N ASP A 27 -30.92 8.35 8.45
CA ASP A 27 -32.20 7.66 8.59
C ASP A 27 -32.38 7.02 9.99
N ARG A 28 -33.57 6.46 10.25
CA ARG A 28 -33.90 5.85 11.55
C ARG A 28 -33.14 4.55 11.83
N GLN A 29 -32.52 3.97 10.80
CA GLN A 29 -31.76 2.73 10.85
C GLN A 29 -30.26 2.99 11.03
N GLY A 30 -29.82 4.25 11.08
CA GLY A 30 -28.42 4.61 11.23
C GLY A 30 -27.66 4.64 9.91
N VAL A 31 -28.35 4.80 8.78
CA VAL A 31 -27.75 4.88 7.44
C VAL A 31 -27.76 6.31 6.95
N VAL A 32 -26.60 6.80 6.50
CA VAL A 32 -26.51 8.09 5.82
C VAL A 32 -27.04 7.95 4.39
N ARG A 33 -27.98 8.81 4.01
CA ARG A 33 -28.62 8.79 2.68
C ARG A 33 -28.57 10.15 2.02
N TRP A 34 -28.49 10.14 0.70
CA TRP A 34 -28.70 11.35 -0.10
C TRP A 34 -30.15 11.82 0.01
N ARG A 35 -30.36 13.14 0.11
CA ARG A 35 -31.72 13.70 0.25
C ARG A 35 -32.54 13.66 -1.02
N ASP A 36 -31.89 13.74 -2.17
CA ASP A 36 -32.52 13.83 -3.49
C ASP A 36 -33.08 12.48 -3.99
N ASP A 37 -32.37 11.38 -3.74
CA ASP A 37 -32.75 10.05 -4.25
C ASP A 37 -32.86 8.95 -3.17
N GLN A 38 -32.61 9.30 -1.90
CA GLN A 38 -32.66 8.39 -0.75
C GLN A 38 -31.70 7.19 -0.82
N LYS A 39 -30.77 7.17 -1.78
CA LYS A 39 -29.76 6.12 -1.86
C LYS A 39 -28.78 6.24 -0.70
N GLU A 40 -28.24 5.09 -0.32
CA GLU A 40 -27.13 5.02 0.63
C GLU A 40 -25.94 5.85 0.12
N VAL A 41 -25.35 6.63 1.02
CA VAL A 41 -24.04 7.25 0.76
C VAL A 41 -22.97 6.18 0.85
N SER A 42 -22.17 6.04 -0.20
CA SER A 42 -20.95 5.24 -0.22
C SER A 42 -19.87 6.06 -0.91
N LEU A 43 -18.83 6.44 -0.18
CA LEU A 43 -17.75 7.32 -0.64
C LEU A 43 -16.39 6.65 -0.47
N PHE A 44 -15.45 6.95 -1.35
CA PHE A 44 -14.07 6.50 -1.25
C PHE A 44 -13.09 7.57 -1.72
N GLY A 45 -11.96 7.68 -1.03
CA GLY A 45 -10.82 8.44 -1.51
C GLY A 45 -9.68 8.43 -0.51
N ALA A 46 -9.14 9.60 -0.18
CA ALA A 46 -7.96 9.68 0.69
C ALA A 46 -8.00 10.86 1.67
N ASN A 47 -7.06 10.83 2.61
CA ASN A 47 -6.57 11.96 3.36
C ASN A 47 -5.63 12.74 2.45
N TYR A 48 -5.77 14.06 2.46
CA TYR A 48 -4.86 14.97 1.76
C TYR A 48 -4.34 16.01 2.75
N VAL A 49 -3.03 15.99 3.01
CA VAL A 49 -2.43 16.70 4.15
C VAL A 49 -1.58 17.89 3.70
N LEU A 50 -1.49 18.20 2.40
CA LEU A 50 -0.69 19.33 1.89
C LEU A 50 -0.89 20.67 2.62
N PRO A 51 -2.11 21.07 3.05
CA PRO A 51 -2.28 22.34 3.75
C PRO A 51 -1.53 22.45 5.08
N THR A 52 -0.94 21.37 5.60
CA THR A 52 -0.52 21.28 7.00
C THR A 52 0.62 20.26 7.23
N ALA A 53 1.31 20.34 8.37
CA ALA A 53 2.25 19.31 8.86
C ALA A 53 3.31 18.82 7.83
N SER A 54 3.53 17.49 7.75
CA SER A 54 4.61 16.87 6.96
C SER A 54 4.54 17.20 5.46
N ASP A 55 3.35 17.06 4.85
CA ASP A 55 3.16 17.28 3.42
C ASP A 55 3.36 18.76 3.03
N TYR A 56 2.93 19.69 3.90
CA TYR A 56 3.22 21.11 3.73
C TYR A 56 4.72 21.38 3.62
N ARG A 57 5.51 20.78 4.52
CA ARG A 57 6.97 20.91 4.51
C ARG A 57 7.62 20.18 3.33
N ALA A 58 7.14 18.99 2.99
CA ALA A 58 7.61 18.20 1.85
C ALA A 58 7.51 18.98 0.53
N ALA A 59 6.37 19.67 0.30
CA ALA A 59 6.22 20.57 -0.84
C ALA A 59 7.22 21.76 -0.78
N GLY A 60 7.50 22.25 0.42
CA GLY A 60 8.50 23.30 0.67
C GLY A 60 9.93 22.89 0.31
N TYR A 61 10.33 21.64 0.58
CA TYR A 61 11.66 21.12 0.24
C TYR A 61 11.92 21.15 -1.27
N LEU A 62 10.88 20.92 -2.06
CA LEU A 62 10.94 20.95 -3.52
C LEU A 62 10.64 22.34 -4.10
N ARG A 63 10.39 23.35 -3.24
CA ARG A 63 9.97 24.71 -3.63
C ARG A 63 8.78 24.71 -4.58
N ALA A 64 7.86 23.77 -4.38
CA ALA A 64 6.72 23.57 -5.25
C ALA A 64 5.61 24.59 -4.94
N ASP A 65 4.85 24.97 -5.98
CA ASP A 65 3.63 25.77 -5.82
C ASP A 65 2.52 24.86 -5.26
N ARG A 66 2.16 25.09 -4.00
CA ARG A 66 1.19 24.26 -3.27
C ARG A 66 -0.23 24.35 -3.86
N LYS A 67 -0.66 25.50 -4.38
CA LYS A 67 -1.99 25.60 -5.02
C LYS A 67 -2.02 24.83 -6.33
N LYS A 68 -0.96 24.91 -7.12
CA LYS A 68 -0.83 24.10 -8.32
C LYS A 68 -0.78 22.60 -8.02
N MET A 69 -0.14 22.20 -6.93
CA MET A 69 -0.18 20.80 -6.47
C MET A 69 -1.61 20.36 -6.13
N ILE A 70 -2.38 21.20 -5.43
CA ILE A 70 -3.81 20.94 -5.17
C ILE A 70 -4.57 20.72 -6.47
N ASP A 71 -4.36 21.57 -7.49
CA ASP A 71 -5.02 21.40 -8.79
C ASP A 71 -4.69 20.06 -9.44
N GLU A 72 -3.41 19.69 -9.45
CA GLU A 72 -2.89 18.45 -10.04
C GLU A 72 -3.44 17.23 -9.30
N ASP A 73 -3.39 17.23 -7.97
CA ASP A 73 -3.79 16.08 -7.16
C ASP A 73 -5.32 15.93 -7.14
N MET A 74 -6.10 17.02 -7.11
CA MET A 74 -7.57 16.93 -7.22
C MET A 74 -8.04 16.44 -8.59
N ALA A 75 -7.27 16.74 -9.65
CA ALA A 75 -7.51 16.12 -10.95
C ALA A 75 -7.18 14.61 -10.94
N GLN A 76 -6.13 14.19 -10.22
CA GLN A 76 -5.84 12.76 -10.04
C GLN A 76 -6.92 12.05 -9.23
N PHE A 77 -7.47 12.66 -8.17
CA PHE A 77 -8.59 12.10 -7.41
C PHE A 77 -9.81 11.88 -8.32
N ALA A 78 -10.18 12.89 -9.10
CA ALA A 78 -11.26 12.78 -10.09
C ALA A 78 -10.98 11.66 -11.11
N ARG A 79 -9.73 11.56 -11.59
CA ARG A 79 -9.33 10.50 -12.53
C ARG A 79 -9.44 9.10 -11.93
N MET A 80 -9.13 8.96 -10.66
CA MET A 80 -9.22 7.71 -9.90
C MET A 80 -10.66 7.32 -9.56
N GLY A 81 -11.65 8.18 -9.88
CA GLY A 81 -13.04 7.97 -9.50
C GLY A 81 -13.28 8.12 -8.01
N TRP A 82 -12.41 8.85 -7.31
CA TRP A 82 -12.56 9.13 -5.89
C TRP A 82 -13.53 10.29 -5.68
N ASP A 83 -14.51 10.07 -4.81
CA ASP A 83 -15.59 11.01 -4.48
C ASP A 83 -15.60 11.39 -2.99
N GLY A 84 -14.62 10.89 -2.22
CA GLY A 84 -14.39 11.20 -0.82
C GLY A 84 -13.03 11.84 -0.56
N LEU A 85 -12.98 12.80 0.36
CA LEU A 85 -11.75 13.42 0.84
C LEU A 85 -11.83 13.65 2.35
N ARG A 86 -10.83 13.20 3.12
CA ARG A 86 -10.67 13.66 4.50
C ARG A 86 -9.78 14.90 4.52
N LEU A 87 -10.36 16.00 5.02
CA LEU A 87 -9.63 17.23 5.31
C LEU A 87 -8.98 17.08 6.69
N THR A 88 -7.77 16.54 6.69
CA THR A 88 -6.93 16.39 7.87
C THR A 88 -6.16 17.69 8.07
N PHE A 89 -6.53 18.48 9.08
CA PHE A 89 -6.01 19.83 9.25
C PHE A 89 -5.46 20.02 10.67
N TRP A 90 -4.15 20.25 10.84
CA TRP A 90 -3.55 20.59 12.14
C TRP A 90 -3.84 22.04 12.54
N GLY A 91 -5.10 22.46 12.43
CA GLY A 91 -5.47 23.84 12.71
C GLY A 91 -5.31 24.20 14.19
N ASP A 92 -5.38 23.22 15.09
CA ASP A 92 -5.07 23.36 16.52
C ASP A 92 -3.59 23.63 16.81
N TRP A 93 -2.69 23.44 15.84
CA TRP A 93 -1.26 23.77 15.93
C TRP A 93 -0.90 24.98 15.07
N GLU A 94 -1.29 24.93 13.80
CA GLU A 94 -0.73 25.78 12.75
C GLU A 94 -1.67 26.93 12.35
N ALA A 95 -2.98 26.83 12.58
CA ALA A 95 -3.97 27.82 12.13
C ALA A 95 -4.86 28.38 13.25
N SER A 96 -4.40 28.29 14.50
CA SER A 96 -5.05 28.91 15.66
C SER A 96 -4.02 29.47 16.64
N ASP A 97 -4.46 30.39 17.49
CA ASP A 97 -3.70 30.81 18.67
C ASP A 97 -3.93 29.85 19.86
N SER A 98 -3.24 30.13 20.97
CA SER A 98 -3.30 29.29 22.16
C SER A 98 -4.64 29.34 22.92
N ASP A 99 -5.53 30.24 22.54
CA ASP A 99 -6.88 30.42 23.09
C ASP A 99 -7.98 29.95 22.10
N GLY A 100 -7.57 29.41 20.94
CA GLY A 100 -8.45 28.81 19.94
C GLY A 100 -9.04 29.80 18.93
N ASN A 101 -8.54 31.03 18.85
CA ASN A 101 -8.93 31.92 17.74
C ASN A 101 -8.18 31.53 16.47
N LEU A 102 -8.84 31.70 15.31
CA LEU A 102 -8.19 31.43 14.03
C LEU A 102 -7.08 32.42 13.73
N VAL A 103 -6.01 31.91 13.14
CA VAL A 103 -4.94 32.72 12.57
C VAL A 103 -5.09 32.66 11.05
N ALA A 104 -5.28 33.81 10.42
CA ALA A 104 -5.27 33.90 8.97
C ALA A 104 -3.82 33.76 8.47
N ASN A 105 -3.52 32.64 7.82
CA ASN A 105 -2.20 32.31 7.31
C ASN A 105 -2.28 31.41 6.07
N ASP A 106 -1.12 31.01 5.56
CA ASP A 106 -0.99 30.17 4.38
C ASP A 106 -1.69 28.80 4.54
N HIS A 107 -1.64 28.19 5.74
CA HIS A 107 -2.32 26.93 6.02
C HIS A 107 -3.85 27.04 5.85
N LEU A 108 -4.46 28.09 6.41
CA LEU A 108 -5.89 28.34 6.27
C LEU A 108 -6.29 28.65 4.82
N ASP A 109 -5.49 29.47 4.12
CA ASP A 109 -5.73 29.78 2.69
C ASP A 109 -5.63 28.54 1.79
N LEU A 110 -4.68 27.63 2.06
CA LEU A 110 -4.56 26.36 1.34
C LEU A 110 -5.72 25.40 1.63
N LEU A 111 -6.20 25.32 2.88
CA LEU A 111 -7.39 24.56 3.22
C LEU A 111 -8.60 25.09 2.44
N ASP A 112 -8.79 26.41 2.41
CA ASP A 112 -9.88 27.04 1.70
C ASP A 112 -9.81 26.77 0.19
N TYR A 113 -8.61 26.86 -0.39
CA TYR A 113 -8.39 26.56 -1.79
C TYR A 113 -8.68 25.09 -2.12
N LEU A 114 -8.20 24.16 -1.29
CA LEU A 114 -8.46 22.72 -1.41
C LEU A 114 -9.95 22.41 -1.43
N ILE A 115 -10.72 22.98 -0.48
CA ILE A 115 -12.18 22.80 -0.43
C ILE A 115 -12.85 23.26 -1.73
N ALA A 116 -12.42 24.41 -2.26
CA ALA A 116 -12.96 24.94 -3.51
C ALA A 116 -12.65 24.04 -4.71
N ARG A 117 -11.40 23.57 -4.84
CA ARG A 117 -10.99 22.67 -5.94
C ARG A 117 -11.65 21.30 -5.83
N ALA A 118 -11.70 20.70 -4.65
CA ALA A 118 -12.36 19.41 -4.42
C ALA A 118 -13.86 19.46 -4.77
N ARG A 119 -14.56 20.53 -4.35
CA ARG A 119 -15.97 20.73 -4.67
C ARG A 119 -16.24 20.80 -6.18
N GLU A 120 -15.37 21.47 -6.94
CA GLU A 120 -15.49 21.57 -8.40
C GLU A 120 -15.38 20.21 -9.09
N ARG A 121 -14.69 19.25 -8.46
CA ARG A 121 -14.49 17.88 -8.94
C ARG A 121 -15.52 16.87 -8.42
N GLY A 122 -16.56 17.32 -7.73
CA GLY A 122 -17.59 16.41 -7.20
C GLY A 122 -17.17 15.62 -5.95
N ILE A 123 -16.10 16.03 -5.27
CA ILE A 123 -15.55 15.35 -4.11
C ILE A 123 -16.21 15.86 -2.81
N TYR A 124 -16.77 14.94 -2.03
CA TYR A 124 -17.39 15.20 -0.73
C TYR A 124 -16.41 14.96 0.41
N MET A 125 -16.58 15.68 1.53
CA MET A 125 -15.55 15.83 2.54
C MET A 125 -15.99 15.45 3.96
N LEU A 126 -15.08 14.79 4.67
CA LEU A 126 -15.05 14.72 6.14
C LEU A 126 -14.06 15.78 6.65
N PHE A 127 -14.54 16.74 7.44
CA PHE A 127 -13.69 17.76 8.04
C PHE A 127 -13.24 17.35 9.44
N SER A 128 -11.93 17.27 9.66
CA SER A 128 -11.29 16.84 10.93
C SER A 128 -10.28 17.91 11.39
N PRO A 129 -10.73 18.98 12.06
CA PRO A 129 -9.94 20.20 12.25
C PRO A 129 -9.01 20.22 13.47
N ILE A 130 -9.09 19.24 14.36
CA ILE A 130 -8.23 19.14 15.56
C ILE A 130 -7.39 17.87 15.45
N GLN A 131 -6.07 18.04 15.45
CA GLN A 131 -5.08 16.98 15.28
C GLN A 131 -4.15 16.93 16.49
N VAL A 132 -4.34 15.93 17.35
CA VAL A 132 -3.65 15.86 18.65
C VAL A 132 -2.16 15.46 18.59
N TYR A 133 -1.62 15.28 17.38
CA TYR A 133 -0.21 14.93 17.14
C TYR A 133 0.64 16.17 16.88
N ASN A 134 1.94 16.07 17.15
CA ASN A 134 2.86 17.15 16.86
C ASN A 134 2.95 17.42 15.35
N SER A 135 2.59 18.64 14.92
CA SER A 135 2.66 19.07 13.53
C SER A 135 4.07 19.00 12.95
N ASN A 136 5.09 19.04 13.81
CA ASN A 136 6.50 19.09 13.44
C ASN A 136 7.13 17.69 13.25
N TRP A 137 6.39 16.61 13.43
CA TRP A 137 6.85 15.27 13.07
C TRP A 137 6.93 15.13 11.54
N PRO A 138 7.95 14.43 10.97
CA PRO A 138 9.03 13.73 11.67
C PRO A 138 10.31 14.55 11.90
N ASP A 139 10.46 15.70 11.25
CA ASP A 139 11.77 16.30 10.96
C ASP A 139 11.98 17.71 11.49
N ALA A 140 10.98 18.31 12.13
CA ALA A 140 11.03 19.65 12.70
C ALA A 140 10.81 19.66 14.22
N LEU A 141 11.02 18.54 14.92
CA LEU A 141 10.64 18.38 16.34
C LEU A 141 11.26 19.40 17.32
N ALA A 142 12.36 20.04 16.94
CA ALA A 142 12.98 21.12 17.72
C ALA A 142 12.32 22.49 17.52
N ASP A 143 11.52 22.66 16.45
CA ASP A 143 10.73 23.86 16.22
C ASP A 143 9.60 23.95 17.25
N SER A 144 9.43 25.13 17.83
CA SER A 144 8.41 25.43 18.85
C SER A 144 7.59 26.68 18.50
N SER A 145 7.67 27.14 17.25
CA SER A 145 7.01 28.35 16.75
C SER A 145 5.50 28.22 16.57
N ALA A 146 4.97 26.99 16.47
CA ALA A 146 3.54 26.74 16.30
C ALA A 146 2.71 27.46 17.41
N PRO A 147 1.76 28.34 17.03
CA PRO A 147 1.05 29.19 17.99
C PRO A 147 -0.13 28.50 18.69
N GLY A 148 -0.61 27.38 18.14
CA GLY A 148 -1.89 26.80 18.50
C GLY A 148 -1.95 26.10 19.86
N PHE A 149 -3.19 25.90 20.32
CA PHE A 149 -3.48 25.29 21.62
C PHE A 149 -3.08 23.80 21.72
N GLY A 150 -2.95 23.09 20.59
CA GLY A 150 -2.46 21.71 20.54
C GLY A 150 -1.07 21.60 21.17
N ARG A 151 -0.18 22.58 20.89
CA ARG A 151 1.13 22.71 21.54
C ARG A 151 1.04 23.03 23.03
N ARG A 152 0.11 23.90 23.44
CA ARG A 152 -0.05 24.36 24.83
C ARG A 152 -0.50 23.24 25.78
N PHE A 153 -1.50 22.45 25.37
CA PHE A 153 -2.14 21.48 26.26
C PHE A 153 -1.58 20.07 26.09
N GLY A 154 -1.25 19.65 24.87
CA GLY A 154 -0.83 18.29 24.54
C GLY A 154 -1.97 17.25 24.61
N LYS A 155 -1.81 16.13 23.88
CA LYS A 155 -2.83 15.08 23.67
C LYS A 155 -3.56 14.64 24.96
N ALA A 156 -2.81 14.34 26.02
CA ALA A 156 -3.35 13.76 27.26
C ALA A 156 -4.28 14.71 28.06
N ARG A 157 -4.14 16.03 27.90
CA ARG A 157 -4.95 17.01 28.65
C ARG A 157 -6.14 17.55 27.86
N LEU A 158 -6.14 17.43 26.53
CA LEU A 158 -7.21 17.97 25.68
C LEU A 158 -8.60 17.41 26.03
N GLY A 159 -8.69 16.14 26.45
CA GLY A 159 -9.97 15.51 26.81
C GLY A 159 -10.45 15.74 28.25
N THR A 160 -9.61 16.30 29.14
CA THR A 160 -9.87 16.29 30.59
C THR A 160 -9.70 17.66 31.25
N ASP A 161 -8.86 18.55 30.73
CA ASP A 161 -8.67 19.90 31.25
C ASP A 161 -9.84 20.81 30.80
N PRO A 162 -10.65 21.37 31.72
CA PRO A 162 -11.77 22.24 31.37
C PRO A 162 -11.38 23.46 30.52
N THR A 163 -10.17 23.99 30.73
CA THR A 163 -9.65 25.12 29.94
C THR A 163 -9.35 24.66 28.51
N ALA A 164 -8.71 23.51 28.36
CA ALA A 164 -8.41 22.94 27.05
C ALA A 164 -9.69 22.61 26.27
N ILE A 165 -10.72 22.10 26.95
CA ILE A 165 -12.04 21.83 26.35
C ILE A 165 -12.69 23.13 25.90
N ALA A 166 -12.68 24.18 26.73
CA ALA A 166 -13.24 25.48 26.37
C ALA A 166 -12.54 26.09 25.14
N VAL A 167 -11.22 25.97 25.05
CA VAL A 167 -10.43 26.43 23.90
C VAL A 167 -10.77 25.65 22.63
N GLN A 168 -10.91 24.33 22.70
CA GLN A 168 -11.38 23.52 21.56
C GLN A 168 -12.77 23.96 21.09
N MET A 169 -13.69 24.25 22.02
CA MET A 169 -15.02 24.75 21.68
C MET A 169 -14.97 26.13 21.00
N THR A 170 -14.09 27.04 21.45
CA THR A 170 -13.85 28.31 20.77
C THR A 170 -13.36 28.08 19.35
N TYR A 171 -12.33 27.25 19.18
CA TYR A 171 -11.77 26.93 17.88
C TYR A 171 -12.80 26.33 16.91
N LEU A 172 -13.58 25.33 17.35
CA LEU A 172 -14.63 24.72 16.53
C LEU A 172 -15.67 25.75 16.07
N ARG A 173 -16.05 26.71 16.92
CA ARG A 173 -16.96 27.79 16.51
C ARG A 173 -16.32 28.67 15.44
N ARG A 174 -15.10 29.14 15.69
CA ARG A 174 -14.39 30.05 14.79
C ARG A 174 -14.15 29.43 13.41
N ILE A 175 -13.65 28.19 13.35
CA ILE A 175 -13.38 27.51 12.07
C ILE A 175 -14.65 27.21 11.28
N LEU A 176 -15.76 26.91 11.94
CA LEU A 176 -17.02 26.66 11.25
C LEU A 176 -17.73 27.94 10.78
N GLU A 177 -17.51 29.07 11.47
CA GLU A 177 -17.97 30.40 11.05
C GLU A 177 -17.11 31.04 9.97
N HIS A 178 -15.87 30.56 9.79
CA HIS A 178 -14.95 31.05 8.76
C HIS A 178 -15.56 30.97 7.37
N VAL A 179 -15.53 32.09 6.65
CA VAL A 179 -16.01 32.21 5.27
C VAL A 179 -14.86 31.97 4.33
N ASN A 180 -14.89 30.85 3.63
CA ASN A 180 -13.90 30.52 2.63
C ASN A 180 -13.89 31.59 1.52
N PRO A 181 -12.75 32.25 1.23
CA PRO A 181 -12.69 33.34 0.26
C PRO A 181 -12.87 32.88 -1.20
N TYR A 182 -12.65 31.61 -1.51
CA TYR A 182 -12.79 31.04 -2.85
C TYR A 182 -14.22 30.57 -3.14
N THR A 183 -14.94 30.03 -2.15
CA THR A 183 -16.34 29.61 -2.32
C THR A 183 -17.35 30.67 -1.88
N ARG A 184 -16.92 31.64 -1.06
CA ARG A 184 -17.76 32.65 -0.38
C ARG A 184 -18.82 32.04 0.55
N VAL A 185 -18.58 30.82 1.04
CA VAL A 185 -19.47 30.08 1.92
C VAL A 185 -18.76 29.80 3.24
N ALA A 186 -19.48 29.91 4.36
CA ALA A 186 -18.95 29.51 5.66
C ALA A 186 -18.74 27.99 5.71
N LEU A 187 -17.71 27.50 6.40
CA LEU A 187 -17.44 26.05 6.42
C LEU A 187 -18.60 25.24 7.00
N LYS A 188 -19.36 25.77 7.96
CA LYS A 188 -20.60 25.15 8.46
C LYS A 188 -21.68 24.95 7.40
N ASP A 189 -21.68 25.77 6.35
CA ASP A 189 -22.68 25.81 5.27
C ASP A 189 -22.15 25.24 3.94
N GLU A 190 -20.85 24.93 3.84
CA GLU A 190 -20.24 24.37 2.63
C GLU A 190 -20.88 23.00 2.30
N PRO A 191 -21.61 22.86 1.18
CA PRO A 191 -22.34 21.63 0.88
C PRO A 191 -21.42 20.45 0.57
N ALA A 192 -20.18 20.68 0.14
CA ALA A 192 -19.23 19.61 -0.11
C ALA A 192 -18.72 18.97 1.19
N ILE A 193 -18.79 19.66 2.34
CA ILE A 193 -18.48 19.07 3.64
C ILE A 193 -19.74 18.40 4.21
N LEU A 194 -19.75 17.07 4.27
CA LEU A 194 -20.90 16.30 4.77
C LEU A 194 -20.81 15.98 6.25
N PHE A 195 -19.58 15.78 6.73
CA PHE A 195 -19.28 15.22 8.04
C PHE A 195 -18.28 16.09 8.78
N ILE A 196 -18.46 16.22 10.09
CA ILE A 196 -17.49 16.81 11.01
C ILE A 196 -17.02 15.72 11.96
N GLU A 197 -15.74 15.37 11.93
CA GLU A 197 -15.09 14.61 13.00
C GLU A 197 -14.51 15.61 14.00
N LEU A 198 -14.92 15.51 15.27
CA LEU A 198 -14.61 16.53 16.27
C LEU A 198 -13.11 16.63 16.57
N VAL A 199 -12.42 15.50 16.61
CA VAL A 199 -11.02 15.38 16.99
C VAL A 199 -10.44 14.08 16.42
N ASN A 200 -9.25 14.17 15.84
CA ASN A 200 -8.50 13.00 15.39
C ASN A 200 -7.84 12.28 16.57
N GLU A 201 -8.02 10.97 16.66
CA GLU A 201 -7.29 10.08 17.58
C GLU A 201 -7.10 10.61 19.03
N PRO A 202 -8.16 11.05 19.73
CA PRO A 202 -8.04 11.62 21.08
C PRO A 202 -7.56 10.57 22.09
N TRP A 203 -6.97 11.03 23.21
CA TRP A 203 -6.76 10.13 24.34
C TRP A 203 -8.11 9.76 24.96
N HIS A 204 -8.49 8.48 24.91
CA HIS A 204 -9.76 8.01 25.46
C HIS A 204 -9.68 7.80 26.98
N HIS A 205 -10.78 8.09 27.67
CA HIS A 205 -10.94 7.88 29.12
C HIS A 205 -12.16 6.99 29.40
N PRO A 206 -12.19 5.73 28.91
CA PRO A 206 -13.35 4.85 29.08
C PRO A 206 -13.64 4.53 30.57
N GLU A 207 -12.67 4.69 31.46
CA GLU A 207 -12.82 4.59 32.91
C GLU A 207 -13.72 5.69 33.51
N ASP A 208 -13.79 6.86 32.87
CA ASP A 208 -14.72 7.95 33.23
C ASP A 208 -15.79 8.10 32.15
N LEU A 209 -16.78 7.20 32.18
CA LEU A 209 -17.87 7.17 31.21
C LEU A 209 -18.63 8.50 31.15
N GLU A 210 -19.00 9.08 32.30
CA GLU A 210 -19.75 10.33 32.33
C GLU A 210 -18.92 11.53 31.89
N GLY A 211 -17.63 11.58 32.23
CA GLY A 211 -16.69 12.59 31.73
C GLY A 211 -16.51 12.52 30.23
N SER A 212 -16.33 11.31 29.69
CA SER A 212 -16.25 11.08 28.25
C SER A 212 -17.51 11.55 27.51
N VAL A 213 -18.70 11.22 28.04
CA VAL A 213 -19.98 11.71 27.47
C VAL A 213 -20.06 13.25 27.51
N ARG A 214 -19.69 13.87 28.64
CA ARG A 214 -19.68 15.34 28.77
C ARG A 214 -18.72 15.99 27.77
N TYR A 215 -17.52 15.45 27.59
CA TYR A 215 -16.53 15.98 26.65
C TYR A 215 -17.04 15.93 25.21
N ILE A 216 -17.54 14.78 24.76
CA ILE A 216 -18.08 14.61 23.40
C ILE A 216 -19.26 15.57 23.18
N ASN A 217 -20.15 15.69 24.18
CA ASN A 217 -21.29 16.61 24.11
C ASN A 217 -20.87 18.07 24.05
N ALA A 218 -19.86 18.49 24.82
CA ALA A 218 -19.37 19.86 24.82
C ALA A 218 -18.85 20.29 23.44
N LEU A 219 -18.06 19.43 22.78
CA LEU A 219 -17.58 19.69 21.43
C LEU A 219 -18.72 19.65 20.39
N THR A 220 -19.64 18.69 20.52
CA THR A 220 -20.83 18.62 19.66
C THR A 220 -21.70 19.89 19.77
N ASP A 221 -21.92 20.38 21.00
CA ASP A 221 -22.69 21.58 21.26
C ASP A 221 -22.01 22.82 20.70
N ALA A 222 -20.68 22.89 20.77
CA ALA A 222 -19.92 23.97 20.13
C ALA A 222 -20.17 24.01 18.62
N VAL A 223 -20.10 22.86 17.94
CA VAL A 223 -20.46 22.74 16.52
C VAL A 223 -21.90 23.22 16.27
N ARG A 224 -22.86 22.72 17.06
CA ARG A 224 -24.29 23.06 16.89
C ARG A 224 -24.60 24.53 17.17
N SER A 225 -23.87 25.18 18.09
CA SER A 225 -24.05 26.59 18.44
C SER A 225 -23.78 27.55 17.28
N THR A 226 -23.06 27.12 16.24
CA THR A 226 -22.82 27.91 15.01
C THR A 226 -24.01 27.88 14.04
N GLY A 227 -25.00 27.01 14.28
CA GLY A 227 -26.05 26.66 13.32
C GLY A 227 -25.67 25.53 12.35
N CYS A 228 -24.49 24.92 12.49
CA CYS A 228 -24.05 23.81 11.65
C CYS A 228 -25.02 22.62 11.74
N THR A 229 -25.51 22.14 10.60
CA THR A 229 -26.46 21.01 10.47
C THR A 229 -25.82 19.71 9.97
N LYS A 230 -24.50 19.73 9.68
CA LYS A 230 -23.72 18.56 9.22
C LYS A 230 -23.71 17.45 10.27
N LEU A 231 -23.56 16.20 9.84
CA LEU A 231 -23.50 15.06 10.77
C LEU A 231 -22.17 15.09 11.54
N VAL A 232 -22.24 14.88 12.86
CA VAL A 232 -21.07 14.94 13.76
C VAL A 232 -20.64 13.52 14.13
N PHE A 233 -19.36 13.25 13.97
CA PHE A 233 -18.71 11.96 14.22
C PHE A 233 -17.64 12.07 15.30
N TYR A 234 -17.36 10.95 15.97
CA TYR A 234 -16.30 10.85 16.97
C TYR A 234 -15.47 9.58 16.75
N ASN A 235 -14.17 9.67 17.00
CA ASN A 235 -13.20 8.61 16.79
C ASN A 235 -13.36 7.49 17.83
N VAL A 236 -13.32 6.22 17.39
CA VAL A 236 -13.43 5.05 18.29
C VAL A 236 -12.12 4.27 18.43
N SER A 237 -11.14 4.51 17.56
CA SER A 237 -10.04 3.57 17.29
C SER A 237 -8.89 3.57 18.28
N GLN A 238 -8.79 4.57 19.16
CA GLN A 238 -7.72 4.60 20.18
C GLN A 238 -7.97 3.61 21.32
N ASP A 239 -9.25 3.38 21.64
CA ASP A 239 -9.69 2.39 22.63
C ASP A 239 -11.17 2.11 22.41
N PHE A 240 -11.51 0.92 21.92
CA PHE A 240 -12.89 0.55 21.60
C PHE A 240 -13.83 0.53 22.81
N ARG A 241 -13.32 0.55 24.06
CA ARG A 241 -14.16 0.70 25.25
C ARG A 241 -14.90 2.04 25.30
N ILE A 242 -14.43 3.06 24.56
CA ILE A 242 -15.11 4.36 24.47
C ILE A 242 -16.49 4.28 23.79
N ALA A 243 -16.78 3.20 23.06
CA ALA A 243 -17.96 3.07 22.22
C ALA A 243 -19.27 3.31 22.99
N GLU A 244 -19.33 2.94 24.28
CA GLU A 244 -20.49 3.24 25.12
C GLU A 244 -20.68 4.75 25.36
N ALA A 245 -19.60 5.48 25.62
CA ALA A 245 -19.66 6.94 25.79
C ALA A 245 -20.16 7.62 24.52
N ILE A 246 -19.65 7.20 23.34
CA ILE A 246 -20.10 7.74 22.06
C ILE A 246 -21.59 7.47 21.86
N ARG A 247 -22.06 6.24 22.10
CA ARG A 247 -23.47 5.86 21.99
C ARG A 247 -24.40 6.68 22.89
N ARG A 248 -23.92 7.08 24.08
CA ARG A 248 -24.68 7.90 25.05
C ARG A 248 -24.56 9.41 24.80
N SER A 249 -23.62 9.82 23.96
CA SER A 249 -23.38 11.21 23.59
C SER A 249 -24.34 11.70 22.50
N ARG A 250 -24.17 12.96 22.08
CA ARG A 250 -24.86 13.61 20.96
C ARG A 250 -24.15 13.40 19.62
N ALA A 251 -23.01 12.71 19.58
CA ALA A 251 -22.39 12.31 18.32
C ALA A 251 -23.35 11.39 17.54
N GLN A 252 -23.35 11.53 16.22
CA GLN A 252 -24.29 10.85 15.32
C GLN A 252 -23.68 9.68 14.56
N GLY A 253 -22.37 9.44 14.72
CA GLY A 253 -21.65 8.38 14.03
C GLY A 253 -20.26 8.16 14.60
N VAL A 254 -19.58 7.12 14.12
CA VAL A 254 -18.23 6.76 14.53
C VAL A 254 -17.26 6.74 13.36
N THR A 255 -16.04 7.16 13.64
CA THR A 255 -14.90 7.08 12.72
C THR A 255 -13.88 6.10 13.27
N PHE A 256 -13.23 5.34 12.38
CA PHE A 256 -12.18 4.39 12.76
C PHE A 256 -11.00 4.35 11.77
N ALA A 257 -9.85 3.96 12.31
CA ALA A 257 -8.58 3.75 11.60
C ALA A 257 -8.32 2.27 11.33
N TRP A 258 -7.57 1.95 10.27
CA TRP A 258 -7.12 0.57 10.03
C TRP A 258 -5.82 0.42 9.24
N TYR A 259 -4.81 -0.18 9.87
CA TYR A 259 -3.50 -0.49 9.28
C TYR A 259 -3.14 -1.95 9.58
N PRO A 260 -3.64 -2.92 8.81
CA PRO A 260 -3.56 -4.35 9.11
C PRO A 260 -2.15 -4.94 8.99
N THR A 261 -1.19 -4.21 8.42
CA THR A 261 0.20 -4.63 8.24
C THR A 261 1.18 -3.81 9.08
N GLY A 262 0.69 -3.17 10.16
CA GLY A 262 1.49 -2.29 11.00
C GLY A 262 1.85 -0.98 10.29
N LEU A 263 2.87 -0.27 10.79
CA LEU A 263 3.37 1.00 10.24
C LEU A 263 4.89 1.08 10.40
N ASN A 264 5.58 1.68 9.44
CA ASN A 264 7.00 2.03 9.49
C ASN A 264 7.95 0.82 9.66
N SER A 265 7.76 -0.24 8.88
CA SER A 265 8.71 -1.38 8.84
C SER A 265 10.10 -0.98 8.32
N GLY A 266 10.20 0.14 7.58
CA GLY A 266 11.45 0.67 7.05
C GLY A 266 11.95 -0.01 5.77
N HIS A 267 11.17 -0.94 5.23
CA HIS A 267 11.42 -1.67 3.98
C HIS A 267 10.11 -2.17 3.37
N GLU A 268 10.11 -2.54 2.10
CA GLU A 268 8.93 -3.11 1.45
C GLU A 268 8.59 -4.49 2.03
N LEU A 269 7.38 -4.63 2.56
CA LEU A 269 6.88 -5.89 3.07
C LEU A 269 6.63 -6.88 1.92
N GLN A 270 6.98 -8.14 2.15
CA GLN A 270 6.83 -9.23 1.20
C GLN A 270 5.89 -10.33 1.75
N GLY A 271 5.34 -11.16 0.87
CA GLY A 271 4.44 -12.26 1.26
C GLY A 271 2.94 -11.93 1.16
N ASN A 272 2.09 -12.90 1.48
CA ASN A 272 0.63 -12.73 1.44
C ASN A 272 0.08 -12.15 2.75
N TYR A 273 -0.67 -11.05 2.65
CA TYR A 273 -1.32 -10.37 3.77
C TYR A 273 -2.85 -10.41 3.74
N LEU A 274 -3.47 -11.11 2.77
CA LEU A 274 -4.93 -11.13 2.61
C LEU A 274 -5.68 -11.64 3.84
N ARG A 275 -5.05 -12.54 4.62
CA ARG A 275 -5.59 -13.05 5.89
C ARG A 275 -5.73 -11.97 6.97
N ALA A 276 -4.93 -10.91 6.90
CA ALA A 276 -5.02 -9.79 7.84
C ALA A 276 -6.29 -8.93 7.64
N VAL A 277 -6.97 -9.09 6.50
CA VAL A 277 -8.14 -8.30 6.08
C VAL A 277 -9.36 -9.17 5.78
N ASP A 278 -9.44 -10.36 6.39
CA ASP A 278 -10.60 -11.26 6.26
C ASP A 278 -11.88 -10.66 6.85
N SER A 279 -11.76 -9.98 8.00
CA SER A 279 -12.88 -9.33 8.69
C SER A 279 -12.39 -8.23 9.62
N PHE A 280 -13.30 -7.37 10.09
CA PHE A 280 -13.02 -6.35 11.09
C PHE A 280 -14.09 -6.37 12.21
N PRO A 281 -14.09 -7.38 13.09
CA PRO A 281 -15.20 -7.67 14.00
C PRO A 281 -15.49 -6.56 15.02
N ASP A 282 -14.50 -5.78 15.45
CA ASP A 282 -14.70 -4.70 16.43
C ASP A 282 -15.68 -3.62 15.96
N MET A 283 -15.82 -3.43 14.65
CA MET A 283 -16.79 -2.50 14.09
C MET A 283 -18.24 -2.99 14.15
N LEU A 284 -18.45 -4.29 14.41
CA LEU A 284 -19.76 -4.91 14.54
C LEU A 284 -20.22 -4.99 16.00
N ARG A 285 -19.47 -4.42 16.95
CA ARG A 285 -19.86 -4.43 18.36
C ARG A 285 -21.28 -3.88 18.57
N PRO A 286 -22.08 -4.46 19.48
CA PRO A 286 -23.49 -4.09 19.66
C PRO A 286 -23.72 -2.63 20.04
N ASP A 287 -22.80 -2.02 20.77
CA ASP A 287 -22.81 -0.61 21.16
C ASP A 287 -22.69 0.36 19.95
N LEU A 288 -22.20 -0.12 18.81
CA LEU A 288 -22.06 0.62 17.56
C LEU A 288 -23.19 0.36 16.55
N ALA A 289 -24.13 -0.55 16.82
CA ALA A 289 -25.02 -1.13 15.82
C ALA A 289 -25.83 -0.11 14.98
N ARG A 290 -26.28 1.00 15.58
CA ARG A 290 -27.10 2.05 14.93
C ARG A 290 -26.32 3.30 14.53
N LEU A 291 -25.00 3.30 14.70
CA LEU A 291 -24.17 4.42 14.31
C LEU A 291 -23.64 4.19 12.89
N PRO A 292 -23.75 5.17 11.98
CA PRO A 292 -23.05 5.15 10.70
C PRO A 292 -21.54 5.14 10.96
N ARG A 293 -20.81 4.52 10.03
CA ARG A 293 -19.39 4.18 10.19
C ARG A 293 -18.58 4.77 9.04
N ILE A 294 -17.48 5.44 9.39
CA ILE A 294 -16.51 6.00 8.43
C ILE A 294 -15.12 5.43 8.75
N VAL A 295 -14.47 4.81 7.77
CA VAL A 295 -13.03 4.56 7.82
C VAL A 295 -12.35 5.91 7.51
N TYR A 296 -11.93 6.67 8.51
CA TYR A 296 -11.40 8.01 8.25
C TYR A 296 -9.94 7.97 7.81
N GLU A 297 -9.23 6.90 8.17
CA GLU A 297 -7.88 6.60 7.72
C GLU A 297 -7.67 5.09 7.62
N PHE A 298 -7.08 4.65 6.52
CA PHE A 298 -6.61 3.27 6.39
C PHE A 298 -5.49 3.21 5.38
N ASP A 299 -4.70 2.15 5.43
CA ASP A 299 -3.82 1.75 4.34
C ASP A 299 -3.47 0.26 4.54
N SER A 300 -2.80 -0.34 3.56
CA SER A 300 -1.92 -1.49 3.76
C SER A 300 -0.47 -1.00 3.72
N PRO A 301 0.08 -0.51 4.84
CA PRO A 301 1.37 0.17 4.84
C PRO A 301 2.51 -0.75 4.42
N ASP A 302 3.54 -0.12 3.85
CA ASP A 302 4.77 -0.75 3.39
C ASP A 302 4.59 -1.80 2.27
N LEU A 303 3.40 -1.84 1.64
CA LEU A 303 3.09 -2.71 0.50
C LEU A 303 2.84 -1.91 -0.78
N GLN A 304 3.26 -2.46 -1.92
CA GLN A 304 3.05 -1.87 -3.26
C GLN A 304 2.09 -2.69 -4.17
N GLY A 305 1.54 -3.80 -3.66
CA GLY A 305 0.79 -4.78 -4.44
C GLY A 305 -0.62 -4.37 -4.90
N GLY A 306 -1.20 -5.20 -5.76
CA GLY A 306 -2.50 -4.98 -6.41
C GLY A 306 -3.73 -5.49 -5.63
N THR A 307 -3.54 -6.16 -4.48
CA THR A 307 -4.56 -7.02 -3.87
C THR A 307 -5.24 -6.45 -2.63
N MET A 308 -4.51 -5.66 -1.83
CA MET A 308 -4.96 -5.31 -0.47
C MET A 308 -6.15 -4.35 -0.43
N TYR A 309 -6.16 -3.27 -1.22
CA TYR A 309 -7.24 -2.29 -1.12
C TYR A 309 -8.62 -2.83 -1.52
N PRO A 310 -8.80 -3.63 -2.58
CA PRO A 310 -10.08 -4.28 -2.86
C PRO A 310 -10.52 -5.21 -1.73
N ALA A 311 -9.60 -5.97 -1.13
CA ALA A 311 -9.89 -6.85 0.00
C ALA A 311 -10.27 -6.07 1.27
N MET A 312 -9.64 -4.92 1.51
CA MET A 312 -10.01 -3.99 2.59
C MET A 312 -11.38 -3.36 2.34
N ALA A 313 -11.67 -2.89 1.11
CA ALA A 313 -12.99 -2.37 0.75
C ALA A 313 -14.10 -3.41 0.94
N ARG A 314 -13.86 -4.68 0.57
CA ARG A 314 -14.74 -5.81 0.89
C ARG A 314 -14.98 -5.92 2.41
N ALA A 315 -13.92 -5.87 3.21
CA ALA A 315 -14.05 -5.92 4.67
C ALA A 315 -14.86 -4.73 5.20
N PHE A 316 -14.60 -3.50 4.75
CA PHE A 316 -15.33 -2.29 5.11
C PHE A 316 -16.83 -2.39 4.80
N ARG A 317 -17.18 -2.89 3.62
CA ARG A 317 -18.58 -3.09 3.24
C ARG A 317 -19.25 -4.17 4.07
N SER A 318 -18.54 -5.23 4.45
CA SER A 318 -19.06 -6.28 5.34
C SER A 318 -19.41 -5.80 6.75
N VAL A 319 -18.76 -4.72 7.22
CA VAL A 319 -19.02 -4.09 8.53
C VAL A 319 -19.85 -2.81 8.43
N GLY A 320 -20.28 -2.46 7.22
CA GLY A 320 -21.26 -1.41 6.97
C GLY A 320 -20.69 0.01 6.89
N ALA A 321 -19.40 0.16 6.61
CA ALA A 321 -18.79 1.47 6.38
C ALA A 321 -19.38 2.16 5.13
N GLN A 322 -19.61 3.47 5.23
CA GLN A 322 -20.21 4.30 4.18
C GLN A 322 -19.25 5.33 3.58
N PHE A 323 -18.09 5.51 4.20
CA PHE A 323 -17.00 6.32 3.66
C PHE A 323 -15.69 5.67 4.09
N ALA A 324 -14.75 5.54 3.17
CA ALA A 324 -13.38 5.16 3.46
C ALA A 324 -12.38 6.15 2.84
N ALA A 325 -11.42 6.63 3.64
CA ALA A 325 -10.34 7.51 3.19
C ALA A 325 -8.97 6.90 3.48
N MET A 326 -8.20 6.59 2.44
CA MET A 326 -6.82 6.09 2.53
C MET A 326 -5.91 7.16 3.16
N PHE A 327 -4.97 6.79 4.03
CA PHE A 327 -4.00 7.73 4.62
C PHE A 327 -2.60 7.40 4.09
N ALA A 328 -1.82 8.35 3.58
CA ALA A 328 -2.29 9.58 2.91
C ALA A 328 -1.79 9.59 1.48
N TYR A 329 -2.50 10.30 0.60
CA TYR A 329 -2.12 10.41 -0.79
C TYR A 329 -0.80 11.18 -0.92
N ASP A 330 0.20 10.58 -1.57
CA ASP A 330 1.45 11.28 -1.86
C ASP A 330 1.28 12.14 -3.10
N MET A 331 1.51 13.44 -2.95
CA MET A 331 1.30 14.44 -3.98
C MET A 331 2.20 14.18 -5.20
N LEU A 332 1.70 14.47 -6.40
CA LEU A 332 2.41 14.21 -7.66
C LEU A 332 3.86 14.76 -7.68
N ARG A 333 4.11 15.90 -7.03
CA ARG A 333 5.43 16.55 -7.02
C ARG A 333 6.42 15.91 -6.04
N THR A 334 5.95 15.27 -4.98
CA THR A 334 6.78 14.65 -3.93
C THR A 334 6.91 13.13 -4.10
N ALA A 335 5.98 12.51 -4.81
CA ALA A 335 5.87 11.05 -4.93
C ALA A 335 7.03 10.33 -5.64
N SER A 336 7.94 11.02 -6.32
CA SER A 336 9.17 10.35 -6.78
C SER A 336 10.11 9.94 -5.63
N ARG A 337 9.89 10.48 -4.44
CA ARG A 337 10.78 10.38 -3.26
C ARG A 337 10.10 9.86 -2.00
N ASN A 338 8.77 9.71 -2.03
CA ASN A 338 7.97 9.31 -0.87
C ASN A 338 8.19 10.22 0.36
N LEU A 339 8.04 11.54 0.17
CA LEU A 339 8.40 12.55 1.19
C LEU A 339 7.33 12.82 2.23
N GLY A 340 6.05 12.57 1.91
CA GLY A 340 4.95 12.92 2.81
C GLY A 340 4.95 12.05 4.06
N TRP A 341 4.38 10.85 3.93
CA TRP A 341 4.29 9.88 5.01
C TRP A 341 4.87 8.54 4.54
N GLN A 342 6.12 8.30 4.94
CA GLN A 342 7.00 7.21 4.47
C GLN A 342 6.30 5.86 4.27
N THR A 343 5.45 5.42 5.19
CA THR A 343 4.90 4.06 5.16
C THR A 343 3.76 3.86 4.15
N HIS A 344 3.18 4.94 3.61
CA HIS A 344 1.92 4.85 2.87
C HIS A 344 2.05 4.78 1.36
N TYR A 345 2.97 5.54 0.80
CA TYR A 345 3.33 5.61 -0.61
C TYR A 345 2.23 5.19 -1.61
N LEU A 346 1.31 6.12 -1.91
CA LEU A 346 0.29 5.96 -2.94
C LEU A 346 0.21 7.23 -3.80
N ASN A 347 0.44 7.08 -5.09
CA ASN A 347 0.26 8.09 -6.11
C ASN A 347 -0.15 7.44 -7.44
N LEU A 348 -1.02 8.11 -8.21
CA LEU A 348 -1.51 7.61 -9.50
C LEU A 348 -0.38 7.26 -10.49
N VAL A 349 0.68 8.07 -10.51
CA VAL A 349 1.79 7.93 -11.48
C VAL A 349 2.91 7.09 -10.92
N TYR A 350 3.31 7.32 -9.67
CA TYR A 350 4.51 6.70 -9.10
C TYR A 350 4.27 5.32 -8.46
N THR A 351 3.01 4.93 -8.25
CA THR A 351 2.66 3.60 -7.70
C THR A 351 1.52 2.97 -8.50
N PRO A 352 1.69 2.75 -9.83
CA PRO A 352 0.58 2.53 -10.73
C PRO A 352 -0.25 1.29 -10.40
N ARG A 353 0.40 0.21 -9.94
CA ARG A 353 -0.30 -1.00 -9.47
C ARG A 353 -1.12 -0.73 -8.19
N LYS A 354 -0.51 -0.12 -7.17
CA LYS A 354 -1.18 0.24 -5.91
C LYS A 354 -2.33 1.25 -6.14
N ALA A 355 -2.15 2.19 -7.07
CA ALA A 355 -3.17 3.15 -7.48
C ALA A 355 -4.35 2.48 -8.19
N MET A 356 -4.11 1.55 -9.12
CA MET A 356 -5.19 0.76 -9.72
C MET A 356 -5.94 -0.09 -8.69
N SER A 357 -5.23 -0.65 -7.72
CA SER A 357 -5.83 -1.36 -6.57
C SER A 357 -6.80 -0.43 -5.81
N ALA A 358 -6.42 0.84 -5.60
CA ALA A 358 -7.26 1.82 -4.93
C ALA A 358 -8.48 2.28 -5.78
N ILE A 359 -8.32 2.37 -7.11
CA ILE A 359 -9.44 2.64 -8.03
C ILE A 359 -10.46 1.51 -7.97
N ILE A 360 -10.00 0.26 -7.95
CA ILE A 360 -10.88 -0.92 -7.82
C ILE A 360 -11.56 -0.94 -6.45
N ALA A 361 -10.86 -0.53 -5.39
CA ALA A 361 -11.43 -0.40 -4.04
C ALA A 361 -12.55 0.65 -3.97
N ALA A 362 -12.43 1.76 -4.69
CA ALA A 362 -13.50 2.75 -4.82
C ALA A 362 -14.77 2.12 -5.44
N GLU A 363 -14.61 1.40 -6.55
CA GLU A 363 -15.74 0.67 -7.18
C GLU A 363 -16.31 -0.41 -6.25
N ALA A 364 -15.46 -1.08 -5.45
CA ALA A 364 -15.92 -2.05 -4.46
C ALA A 364 -16.78 -1.39 -3.36
N MET A 365 -16.39 -0.20 -2.88
CA MET A 365 -17.22 0.58 -1.97
C MET A 365 -18.57 0.95 -2.60
N HIS A 366 -18.58 1.39 -3.85
CA HIS A 366 -19.80 1.83 -4.55
C HIS A 366 -20.75 0.68 -4.91
N ARG A 367 -20.22 -0.48 -5.30
CA ARG A 367 -21.02 -1.60 -5.84
C ARG A 367 -21.42 -2.64 -4.79
N LEU A 368 -20.59 -2.88 -3.77
CA LEU A 368 -20.86 -3.97 -2.83
C LEU A 368 -21.97 -3.59 -1.83
N PRO A 369 -22.93 -4.49 -1.56
CA PRO A 369 -23.95 -4.26 -0.55
C PRO A 369 -23.36 -4.05 0.84
N ARG A 370 -23.95 -3.10 1.58
CA ARG A 370 -23.62 -2.85 2.98
C ARG A 370 -23.98 -4.07 3.84
N LEU A 371 -23.12 -4.41 4.80
CA LEU A 371 -23.25 -5.54 5.74
C LEU A 371 -23.24 -6.95 5.11
N ARG A 372 -22.76 -7.10 3.87
CA ARG A 372 -22.61 -8.43 3.24
C ARG A 372 -21.24 -9.04 3.55
N SER A 373 -21.23 -10.23 4.14
CA SER A 373 -20.03 -11.05 4.32
C SER A 373 -19.74 -11.93 3.09
N TYR A 374 -18.47 -12.25 2.88
CA TYR A 374 -17.96 -13.11 1.80
C TYR A 374 -17.15 -14.31 2.33
N GLY A 375 -17.19 -14.58 3.64
CA GLY A 375 -16.47 -15.68 4.28
C GLY A 375 -14.97 -15.41 4.53
N PRO A 376 -14.21 -16.42 4.99
CA PRO A 376 -12.76 -16.34 5.19
C PRO A 376 -11.97 -16.58 3.89
N TYR A 377 -10.69 -16.24 3.89
CA TYR A 377 -9.78 -16.59 2.80
C TYR A 377 -9.55 -18.12 2.74
N PRO A 378 -9.47 -18.73 1.53
CA PRO A 378 -9.45 -18.10 0.20
C PRO A 378 -10.82 -17.88 -0.44
N GLN A 379 -11.93 -18.25 0.20
CA GLN A 379 -13.27 -18.16 -0.39
C GLN A 379 -13.66 -16.70 -0.69
N ASN A 380 -13.22 -15.79 0.16
CA ASN A 380 -13.46 -14.36 -0.01
C ASN A 380 -12.55 -13.68 -1.05
N ALA A 381 -11.68 -14.43 -1.74
CA ALA A 381 -10.85 -13.88 -2.83
C ALA A 381 -11.71 -13.45 -4.04
N GLN A 382 -12.94 -13.95 -4.14
CA GLN A 382 -13.94 -13.49 -5.10
C GLN A 382 -15.17 -12.93 -4.38
N PHE A 383 -15.63 -11.75 -4.78
CA PHE A 383 -16.74 -11.06 -4.11
C PHE A 383 -17.48 -10.14 -5.08
N GLY A 384 -18.74 -10.45 -5.41
CA GLY A 384 -19.44 -9.75 -6.49
C GLY A 384 -18.71 -9.94 -7.82
N ASP A 385 -18.49 -8.85 -8.56
CA ASP A 385 -17.74 -8.83 -9.82
C ASP A 385 -16.22 -8.67 -9.62
N PHE A 386 -15.75 -8.75 -8.37
CA PHE A 386 -14.36 -8.51 -7.99
C PHE A 386 -13.62 -9.81 -7.70
N HIS A 387 -12.32 -9.80 -7.98
CA HIS A 387 -11.42 -10.90 -7.67
C HIS A 387 -10.04 -10.37 -7.25
N VAL A 388 -9.42 -11.02 -6.27
CA VAL A 388 -8.03 -10.78 -5.86
C VAL A 388 -7.25 -12.09 -5.90
N SER A 389 -6.05 -12.04 -6.48
CA SER A 389 -5.11 -13.18 -6.55
C SER A 389 -3.75 -12.74 -6.04
N TYR A 390 -3.30 -13.41 -4.97
CA TYR A 390 -1.97 -13.20 -4.42
C TYR A 390 -0.87 -13.65 -5.40
N ASP A 391 -1.01 -14.84 -5.98
CA ASP A 391 0.01 -15.41 -6.88
C ASP A 391 0.20 -14.58 -8.15
N GLY A 392 -0.87 -13.96 -8.65
CA GLY A 392 -0.83 -13.06 -9.79
C GLY A 392 -0.48 -11.61 -9.45
N ASP A 393 -0.41 -11.26 -8.15
CA ASP A 393 -0.41 -9.88 -7.65
C ASP A 393 -1.46 -9.03 -8.39
N LEU A 394 -2.70 -9.50 -8.36
CA LEU A 394 -3.81 -9.02 -9.18
C LEU A 394 -5.01 -8.68 -8.29
N GLY A 395 -5.51 -7.46 -8.41
CA GLY A 395 -6.89 -7.11 -8.07
C GLY A 395 -7.64 -6.71 -9.33
N GLU A 396 -8.89 -7.14 -9.49
CA GLU A 396 -9.68 -6.82 -10.68
C GLU A 396 -11.18 -6.64 -10.39
N LEU A 397 -11.82 -5.84 -11.26
CA LEU A 397 -13.26 -5.74 -11.45
C LEU A 397 -13.57 -6.19 -12.88
N VAL A 398 -14.35 -7.26 -13.01
CA VAL A 398 -14.75 -7.82 -14.31
C VAL A 398 -16.27 -7.73 -14.44
N ALA A 399 -16.76 -6.55 -14.81
CA ALA A 399 -18.18 -6.24 -14.89
C ALA A 399 -18.65 -6.04 -16.34
N ARG A 400 -19.98 -5.99 -16.51
CA ARG A 400 -20.61 -5.71 -17.81
C ARG A 400 -20.22 -4.34 -18.39
N ASP A 401 -20.10 -3.32 -17.54
CA ASP A 401 -19.86 -1.93 -17.93
C ASP A 401 -18.40 -1.50 -17.75
N ALA A 402 -17.58 -2.26 -17.03
CA ALA A 402 -16.21 -1.89 -16.68
C ALA A 402 -15.28 -3.10 -16.58
N LEU A 403 -14.04 -2.93 -17.04
CA LEU A 403 -12.93 -3.86 -16.81
C LEU A 403 -11.76 -3.10 -16.19
N LEU A 404 -11.49 -3.31 -14.90
CA LEU A 404 -10.42 -2.64 -14.17
C LEU A 404 -9.46 -3.65 -13.56
N TYR A 405 -8.15 -3.43 -13.65
CA TYR A 405 -7.15 -4.38 -13.13
C TYR A 405 -5.85 -3.73 -12.65
N ALA A 406 -5.36 -4.22 -11.53
CA ALA A 406 -4.09 -3.87 -10.90
C ALA A 406 -3.10 -5.02 -11.07
N GLY A 407 -2.65 -5.26 -12.29
CA GLY A 407 -1.89 -6.45 -12.70
C GLY A 407 -2.44 -7.03 -14.00
N SER A 408 -1.72 -7.95 -14.62
CA SER A 408 -2.20 -8.57 -15.87
C SER A 408 -3.26 -9.65 -15.60
N THR A 409 -4.32 -9.66 -16.40
CA THR A 409 -5.43 -10.61 -16.31
C THR A 409 -5.75 -11.24 -17.67
N ARG A 410 -6.40 -12.40 -17.66
CA ARG A 410 -7.00 -13.03 -18.85
C ARG A 410 -8.52 -13.07 -18.78
N ALA A 411 -9.11 -12.46 -17.76
CA ALA A 411 -10.55 -12.41 -17.59
C ALA A 411 -11.19 -11.69 -18.79
N THR A 412 -12.29 -12.26 -19.28
CA THR A 412 -13.06 -11.68 -20.39
C THR A 412 -14.31 -11.03 -19.81
N PRO A 413 -14.58 -9.75 -20.11
CA PRO A 413 -15.82 -9.09 -19.71
C PRO A 413 -17.04 -9.86 -20.21
N PRO A 414 -18.12 -9.96 -19.43
CA PRO A 414 -19.29 -10.76 -19.80
C PRO A 414 -20.03 -10.23 -21.03
N ASP A 415 -19.89 -8.94 -21.35
CA ASP A 415 -20.48 -8.28 -22.52
C ASP A 415 -19.53 -7.18 -23.03
N PRO A 416 -18.54 -7.52 -23.88
CA PRO A 416 -17.53 -6.57 -24.35
C PRO A 416 -18.11 -5.35 -25.09
N ALA A 417 -19.31 -5.44 -25.66
CA ALA A 417 -19.96 -4.34 -26.35
C ALA A 417 -20.56 -3.30 -25.38
N ALA A 418 -20.91 -3.72 -24.17
CA ALA A 418 -21.47 -2.86 -23.12
C ALA A 418 -20.42 -2.11 -22.30
N LEU A 419 -19.13 -2.43 -22.45
CA LEU A 419 -18.04 -1.74 -21.77
C LEU A 419 -18.10 -0.24 -22.02
N ARG A 420 -17.93 0.52 -20.93
CA ARG A 420 -17.84 1.98 -20.93
C ARG A 420 -16.49 2.47 -20.41
N ARG A 421 -15.85 1.69 -19.55
CA ARG A 421 -14.55 2.02 -18.95
C ARG A 421 -13.63 0.81 -18.95
N ILE A 422 -12.39 1.01 -19.35
CA ILE A 422 -11.31 0.04 -19.12
C ILE A 422 -10.16 0.82 -18.50
N ALA A 423 -9.57 0.33 -17.42
CA ALA A 423 -8.38 0.94 -16.85
C ALA A 423 -7.46 -0.12 -16.26
N GLY A 424 -6.16 0.03 -16.44
CA GLY A 424 -5.26 -1.06 -16.17
C GLY A 424 -3.83 -0.64 -15.90
N TYR A 425 -3.21 -1.35 -14.97
CA TYR A 425 -1.77 -1.57 -14.94
C TYR A 425 -1.52 -3.01 -15.42
N GLY A 426 -0.74 -3.18 -16.49
CA GLY A 426 -0.54 -4.47 -17.16
C GLY A 426 -1.47 -4.72 -18.34
N SER A 427 -1.70 -5.99 -18.69
CA SER A 427 -2.47 -6.40 -19.88
C SER A 427 -3.74 -7.17 -19.52
N SER A 428 -4.77 -7.07 -20.37
CA SER A 428 -6.03 -7.82 -20.29
C SER A 428 -6.41 -8.47 -21.61
N SER A 429 -7.56 -9.14 -21.66
CA SER A 429 -8.11 -9.68 -22.91
C SER A 429 -8.54 -8.61 -23.91
N THR A 430 -8.77 -7.36 -23.47
CA THR A 430 -9.24 -6.26 -24.34
C THR A 430 -8.15 -5.24 -24.65
N ALA A 431 -7.10 -5.16 -23.83
CA ALA A 431 -5.98 -4.24 -24.02
C ALA A 431 -4.66 -4.91 -23.59
N THR A 432 -3.75 -5.11 -24.54
CA THR A 432 -2.36 -5.47 -24.22
C THR A 432 -1.50 -4.22 -24.27
N TYR A 433 -0.60 -4.08 -23.29
CA TYR A 433 0.27 -2.93 -23.16
C TYR A 433 1.62 -3.36 -22.61
N GLN A 434 2.70 -2.94 -23.28
CA GLN A 434 4.06 -3.31 -22.90
C GLN A 434 4.69 -2.37 -21.86
N GLY A 435 4.08 -1.21 -21.61
CA GLY A 435 4.56 -0.26 -20.61
C GLY A 435 4.19 -0.63 -19.18
N GLU A 436 4.79 0.09 -18.23
CA GLU A 436 4.63 -0.07 -16.78
C GLU A 436 3.88 1.12 -16.15
N GLY A 437 3.18 1.92 -16.96
CA GLY A 437 2.27 2.98 -16.53
C GLY A 437 0.80 2.53 -16.49
N ILE A 438 -0.08 3.35 -15.90
CA ILE A 438 -1.54 3.16 -15.99
C ILE A 438 -2.04 3.70 -17.32
N TYR A 439 -3.00 3.01 -17.93
CA TYR A 439 -3.85 3.59 -18.97
C TYR A 439 -5.33 3.50 -18.62
N PHE A 440 -6.08 4.39 -19.24
CA PHE A 440 -7.53 4.43 -19.14
C PHE A 440 -8.18 4.64 -20.51
N LEU A 441 -9.26 3.92 -20.75
CA LEU A 441 -10.11 3.99 -21.92
C LEU A 441 -11.54 4.32 -21.48
N ASP A 442 -12.00 5.52 -21.84
CA ASP A 442 -13.35 5.98 -21.54
C ASP A 442 -14.17 6.05 -22.84
N LYS A 443 -15.30 5.34 -22.89
CA LYS A 443 -16.19 5.34 -24.05
C LYS A 443 -16.94 6.66 -24.13
N VAL A 444 -16.73 7.41 -25.21
CA VAL A 444 -17.44 8.69 -25.45
C VAL A 444 -18.79 8.40 -26.11
N ARG A 445 -18.77 7.57 -27.16
CA ARG A 445 -19.94 7.04 -27.88
C ARG A 445 -19.50 5.80 -28.68
N PRO A 446 -20.40 5.00 -29.26
CA PRO A 446 -20.00 3.85 -30.07
C PRO A 446 -18.95 4.22 -31.14
N GLY A 447 -17.82 3.50 -31.14
CA GLY A 447 -16.69 3.71 -32.05
C GLY A 447 -15.81 4.93 -31.77
N LEU A 448 -16.00 5.61 -30.63
CA LEU A 448 -15.19 6.75 -30.19
C LEU A 448 -14.82 6.63 -28.71
N TRP A 449 -13.52 6.54 -28.44
CA TRP A 449 -12.97 6.38 -27.09
C TRP A 449 -11.92 7.46 -26.79
N ARG A 450 -11.83 7.86 -25.52
CA ARG A 450 -10.72 8.65 -24.98
C ARG A 450 -9.72 7.68 -24.37
N LEU A 451 -8.46 7.74 -24.78
CA LEU A 451 -7.35 7.00 -24.19
C LEU A 451 -6.45 7.99 -23.44
N GLU A 452 -6.11 7.67 -22.20
CA GLU A 452 -5.13 8.40 -21.40
C GLU A 452 -4.08 7.43 -20.88
N VAL A 453 -2.80 7.76 -21.06
CA VAL A 453 -1.66 6.90 -20.69
C VAL A 453 -0.69 7.71 -19.85
N TYR A 454 -0.36 7.21 -18.66
CA TYR A 454 0.65 7.79 -17.79
C TYR A 454 2.05 7.18 -18.06
N PRO A 455 3.14 7.87 -17.66
CA PRO A 455 4.49 7.33 -17.77
C PRO A 455 4.70 6.02 -17.01
N ASP A 456 5.73 5.28 -17.39
CA ASP A 456 6.16 4.10 -16.66
C ASP A 456 6.68 4.50 -15.28
N ALA A 457 6.30 3.78 -14.23
CA ALA A 457 6.84 3.98 -12.89
C ALA A 457 7.84 2.88 -12.56
N VAL A 458 9.13 3.24 -12.60
CA VAL A 458 10.22 2.28 -12.47
C VAL A 458 10.88 2.43 -11.10
N PRO A 459 10.73 1.44 -10.20
CA PRO A 459 11.35 1.50 -8.88
C PRO A 459 12.87 1.40 -9.02
N VAL A 460 13.57 2.30 -8.33
CA VAL A 460 15.04 2.39 -8.32
C VAL A 460 15.63 2.18 -6.93
N ARG A 461 14.77 2.18 -5.90
CA ARG A 461 15.12 1.97 -4.51
C ARG A 461 13.89 1.49 -3.74
N ASP A 462 14.10 0.93 -2.56
CA ASP A 462 13.00 0.66 -1.63
C ASP A 462 12.38 2.00 -1.19
N PRO A 463 11.08 2.23 -1.45
CA PRO A 463 10.43 3.49 -1.12
C PRO A 463 10.21 3.69 0.39
N PHE A 464 10.25 2.62 1.18
CA PHE A 464 9.99 2.65 2.62
C PHE A 464 11.25 2.80 3.46
N GLU A 465 12.44 2.96 2.85
CA GLU A 465 13.64 3.47 3.54
C GLU A 465 13.41 4.91 4.08
N PRO A 466 14.19 5.40 5.06
CA PRO A 466 14.04 6.75 5.63
C PRO A 466 13.90 7.85 4.56
N PRO A 467 12.90 8.75 4.65
CA PRO A 467 12.62 9.74 3.62
C PRO A 467 13.72 10.79 3.53
N SER A 468 13.98 11.31 2.32
CA SER A 468 14.97 12.37 2.08
C SER A 468 14.64 13.15 0.80
N PRO A 469 14.72 14.50 0.81
CA PRO A 469 14.47 15.32 -0.38
C PRO A 469 15.45 15.05 -1.54
N ASP A 470 16.59 14.40 -1.26
CA ASP A 470 17.61 14.06 -2.26
C ASP A 470 17.52 12.60 -2.73
N LYS A 471 16.54 11.82 -2.24
CA LYS A 471 16.40 10.38 -2.50
C LYS A 471 15.22 10.08 -3.42
N VAL A 472 15.48 9.83 -4.70
CA VAL A 472 14.46 9.28 -5.63
C VAL A 472 14.32 7.78 -5.42
N VAL A 473 13.08 7.31 -5.25
CA VAL A 473 12.72 5.90 -5.02
C VAL A 473 12.03 5.29 -6.23
N THR A 474 11.29 6.11 -7.00
CA THR A 474 10.66 5.71 -8.27
C THR A 474 10.86 6.78 -9.33
N ARG A 475 11.26 6.36 -10.54
CA ARG A 475 11.39 7.24 -11.71
C ARG A 475 10.16 7.12 -12.61
N ALA A 476 9.63 8.25 -13.04
CA ALA A 476 8.57 8.29 -14.05
C ALA A 476 9.21 8.48 -15.44
N ILE A 477 9.13 7.46 -16.30
CA ILE A 477 9.81 7.46 -17.59
C ILE A 477 8.79 7.44 -18.73
N SER A 478 8.85 8.47 -19.58
CA SER A 478 8.03 8.54 -20.78
C SER A 478 8.70 7.80 -21.94
N ARG A 479 8.13 6.67 -22.33
CA ARG A 479 8.62 5.82 -23.41
C ARG A 479 7.47 5.41 -24.34
N ALA A 480 7.79 5.17 -25.61
CA ALA A 480 6.85 4.61 -26.58
C ALA A 480 6.76 3.09 -26.40
N TRP A 481 5.54 2.57 -26.28
CA TRP A 481 5.26 1.15 -26.13
C TRP A 481 4.21 0.68 -27.11
N LEU A 482 4.29 -0.59 -27.50
CA LEU A 482 3.22 -1.21 -28.28
C LEU A 482 1.99 -1.39 -27.39
N MET A 483 0.85 -0.93 -27.88
CA MET A 483 -0.47 -1.19 -27.31
C MET A 483 -1.33 -1.89 -28.36
N THR A 484 -2.12 -2.89 -27.98
CA THR A 484 -3.13 -3.50 -28.85
C THR A 484 -4.48 -3.50 -28.17
N LEU A 485 -5.49 -2.96 -28.86
CA LEU A 485 -6.86 -2.89 -28.37
C LEU A 485 -7.79 -3.80 -29.16
N THR A 486 -8.60 -4.56 -28.44
CA THR A 486 -9.64 -5.45 -29.01
C THR A 486 -11.00 -5.00 -28.49
N LEU A 487 -11.58 -4.00 -29.16
CA LEU A 487 -12.88 -3.42 -28.82
C LEU A 487 -13.86 -3.58 -30.00
N PRO A 488 -15.03 -4.22 -29.82
CA PRO A 488 -15.93 -4.54 -30.93
C PRO A 488 -16.36 -3.33 -31.77
N ASP A 489 -16.61 -2.18 -31.14
CA ASP A 489 -17.10 -0.99 -31.83
C ASP A 489 -16.01 -0.10 -32.41
N LEU A 490 -14.75 -0.30 -32.01
CA LEU A 490 -13.59 0.37 -32.57
C LEU A 490 -13.02 -0.38 -33.79
N GLY A 491 -13.22 -1.72 -33.82
CA GLY A 491 -12.74 -2.60 -34.88
C GLY A 491 -11.21 -2.79 -34.85
N THR A 492 -10.68 -3.41 -35.91
CA THR A 492 -9.24 -3.73 -36.02
C THR A 492 -8.40 -2.63 -36.65
N SER A 493 -9.03 -1.56 -37.17
CA SER A 493 -8.34 -0.41 -37.72
C SER A 493 -9.10 0.87 -37.37
N PHE A 494 -8.43 1.77 -36.65
CA PHE A 494 -8.98 3.02 -36.16
C PHE A 494 -7.91 4.10 -36.17
N THR A 495 -8.34 5.36 -36.11
CA THR A 495 -7.45 6.51 -35.97
C THR A 495 -7.08 6.74 -34.51
N VAL A 496 -5.80 7.00 -34.25
CA VAL A 496 -5.24 7.42 -32.97
C VAL A 496 -4.82 8.88 -33.11
N GLN A 497 -5.56 9.81 -32.52
CA GLN A 497 -5.34 11.25 -32.62
C GLN A 497 -4.95 11.83 -31.26
N PRO A 498 -3.73 12.36 -31.09
CA PRO A 498 -3.31 12.96 -29.82
C PRO A 498 -4.00 14.31 -29.55
N LEU A 499 -4.25 14.60 -28.27
CA LEU A 499 -4.86 15.85 -27.78
C LEU A 499 -3.93 16.68 -26.89
N ALA A 500 -3.12 16.02 -26.07
CA ALA A 500 -2.21 16.66 -25.12
C ALA A 500 -0.73 16.53 -25.56
N ALA A 501 0.14 17.38 -25.01
CA ALA A 501 1.53 17.51 -25.45
C ALA A 501 2.36 16.21 -25.26
N GLY A 502 3.09 15.83 -26.31
CA GLY A 502 4.07 14.72 -26.30
C GLY A 502 4.22 14.06 -27.67
N ASN A 503 3.11 13.62 -28.26
CA ASN A 503 3.05 13.04 -29.60
C ASN A 503 2.15 13.90 -30.48
N ARG A 504 2.62 14.35 -31.65
CA ARG A 504 1.85 15.23 -32.56
C ARG A 504 1.28 14.49 -33.76
N ARG A 505 1.58 13.20 -33.87
CA ARG A 505 1.26 12.44 -35.08
C ARG A 505 -0.02 11.67 -34.88
N THR A 506 -1.01 11.99 -35.70
CA THR A 506 -2.15 11.11 -35.92
C THR A 506 -1.68 9.88 -36.68
N GLU A 507 -1.97 8.69 -36.17
CA GLU A 507 -1.65 7.44 -36.82
C GLU A 507 -2.89 6.54 -36.95
N ARG A 508 -2.73 5.43 -37.69
CA ARG A 508 -3.78 4.45 -37.92
C ARG A 508 -3.35 3.12 -37.31
N ALA A 509 -4.14 2.62 -36.38
CA ALA A 509 -3.93 1.29 -35.81
C ALA A 509 -4.17 0.21 -36.87
N ALA A 510 -3.37 -0.86 -36.80
CA ALA A 510 -3.46 -2.03 -37.66
C ALA A 510 -3.58 -3.28 -36.79
N ALA A 511 -4.59 -4.13 -37.04
CA ALA A 511 -4.94 -5.25 -36.16
C ALA A 511 -5.11 -4.82 -34.68
N GLY A 512 -5.63 -3.62 -34.45
CA GLY A 512 -5.78 -3.01 -33.14
C GLY A 512 -4.49 -2.48 -32.51
N ALA A 513 -3.33 -2.67 -33.16
CA ALA A 513 -2.02 -2.33 -32.63
C ALA A 513 -1.52 -0.95 -33.10
N PHE A 514 -0.88 -0.21 -32.19
CA PHE A 514 -0.29 1.10 -32.43
C PHE A 514 0.77 1.44 -31.37
N MET A 515 1.62 2.44 -31.62
CA MET A 515 2.67 2.85 -30.69
C MET A 515 2.17 4.01 -29.84
N VAL A 516 2.15 3.83 -28.52
CA VAL A 516 1.65 4.85 -27.61
C VAL A 516 2.75 5.38 -26.71
N THR A 517 2.82 6.70 -26.58
CA THR A 517 3.59 7.40 -25.54
C THR A 517 2.63 7.98 -24.49
N PRO A 518 3.08 8.30 -23.28
CA PRO A 518 2.23 8.95 -22.29
C PRO A 518 1.57 10.23 -22.82
N GLY A 519 0.29 10.42 -22.51
CA GLY A 519 -0.55 11.50 -23.02
C GLY A 519 -2.02 11.11 -23.19
N VAL A 520 -2.81 12.01 -23.78
CA VAL A 520 -4.25 11.82 -24.03
C VAL A 520 -4.52 11.77 -25.53
N TYR A 521 -5.37 10.83 -25.95
CA TYR A 521 -5.70 10.51 -27.33
C TYR A 521 -7.21 10.31 -27.53
N VAL A 522 -7.67 10.57 -28.74
CA VAL A 522 -8.97 10.14 -29.26
C VAL A 522 -8.74 8.94 -30.17
N LEU A 523 -9.47 7.86 -29.90
CA LEU A 523 -9.52 6.68 -30.74
C LEU A 523 -10.85 6.65 -31.50
N SER A 524 -10.81 6.62 -32.83
CA SER A 524 -12.01 6.74 -33.66
C SER A 524 -12.03 5.73 -34.80
N ALA A 525 -13.13 4.97 -34.89
CA ALA A 525 -13.38 4.05 -36.00
C ALA A 525 -13.67 4.78 -37.33
N ALA A 526 -14.17 6.02 -37.27
CA ALA A 526 -14.65 6.78 -38.43
C ALA A 526 -13.59 7.71 -39.06
N GLY A 527 -12.34 7.69 -38.55
CA GLY A 527 -11.28 8.60 -38.97
C GLY A 527 -11.03 9.74 -37.97
N PRO A 528 -10.17 10.72 -38.34
CA PRO A 528 -9.87 11.88 -37.50
C PRO A 528 -11.14 12.64 -37.09
N VAL A 529 -11.14 13.16 -35.87
CA VAL A 529 -12.27 13.87 -35.28
C VAL A 529 -11.88 15.33 -35.04
N ASP A 530 -12.81 16.23 -35.33
CA ASP A 530 -12.68 17.63 -34.92
C ASP A 530 -12.83 17.72 -33.40
N VAL A 531 -11.74 18.12 -32.73
CA VAL A 531 -11.66 18.24 -31.27
C VAL A 531 -12.68 19.23 -30.72
N ALA A 532 -13.08 20.24 -31.51
CA ALA A 532 -14.11 21.20 -31.10
C ALA A 532 -15.51 20.57 -30.97
N THR A 533 -15.73 19.38 -31.56
CA THR A 533 -17.01 18.64 -31.48
C THR A 533 -17.07 17.65 -30.32
N LEU A 534 -15.98 17.51 -29.56
CA LEU A 534 -15.90 16.62 -28.42
C LEU A 534 -16.51 17.29 -27.18
N PRO A 535 -17.06 16.51 -26.23
CA PRO A 535 -17.56 17.07 -24.99
C PRO A 535 -16.42 17.73 -24.19
N ALA A 536 -16.74 18.71 -23.36
CA ALA A 536 -15.75 19.40 -22.53
C ALA A 536 -15.08 18.48 -21.50
N SER A 537 -15.80 17.46 -21.02
CA SER A 537 -15.32 16.48 -20.05
C SER A 537 -15.84 15.06 -20.36
N VAL A 538 -15.19 14.07 -19.77
CA VAL A 538 -15.72 12.70 -19.63
C VAL A 538 -15.79 12.41 -18.13
N GLY A 539 -17.01 12.40 -17.57
CA GLY A 539 -17.19 12.47 -16.12
C GLY A 539 -16.64 13.80 -15.57
N ASP A 540 -15.89 13.72 -14.47
CA ASP A 540 -15.29 14.86 -13.77
C ASP A 540 -13.87 15.25 -14.27
N VAL A 541 -13.43 14.62 -15.37
CA VAL A 541 -12.11 14.87 -15.99
C VAL A 541 -12.28 15.63 -17.31
N GLY A 542 -11.55 16.73 -17.47
CA GLY A 542 -11.55 17.51 -18.71
C GLY A 542 -11.08 16.65 -19.89
N PHE A 543 -11.68 16.84 -21.07
CA PHE A 543 -11.47 15.91 -22.18
C PHE A 543 -10.00 15.82 -22.63
N ALA A 544 -9.31 16.97 -22.69
CA ALA A 544 -7.89 17.08 -23.00
C ALA A 544 -7.01 17.25 -21.74
N GLU A 545 -7.60 17.15 -20.54
CA GLU A 545 -6.89 17.30 -19.28
C GLU A 545 -5.86 16.19 -19.10
N TYR A 546 -4.65 16.55 -18.69
CA TYR A 546 -3.55 15.63 -18.43
C TYR A 546 -2.51 16.26 -17.49
N HIS A 547 -2.22 15.60 -16.37
CA HIS A 547 -1.28 16.09 -15.35
C HIS A 547 -0.07 15.16 -15.27
N ALA A 548 0.97 15.49 -16.04
CA ALA A 548 2.19 14.69 -16.12
C ALA A 548 3.18 15.00 -14.97
N PRO A 549 3.97 13.99 -14.53
CA PRO A 549 5.12 14.25 -13.67
C PRO A 549 6.19 15.08 -14.41
N PRO A 550 7.15 15.68 -13.68
CA PRO A 550 8.31 16.30 -14.32
C PRO A 550 9.10 15.27 -15.17
N PRO A 551 9.74 15.68 -16.28
CA PRO A 551 10.60 14.79 -17.05
C PRO A 551 11.74 14.25 -16.20
N ASP A 552 12.01 12.95 -16.34
CA ASP A 552 13.18 12.33 -15.73
C ASP A 552 14.49 12.88 -16.32
N THR A 553 15.50 13.09 -15.47
CA THR A 553 16.81 13.66 -15.85
C THR A 553 17.99 12.88 -15.27
N LEU A 554 17.72 11.76 -14.60
CA LEU A 554 18.75 10.98 -13.90
C LEU A 554 19.55 10.10 -14.88
N PRO A 555 20.83 9.81 -14.58
CA PRO A 555 21.64 8.91 -15.39
C PRO A 555 21.07 7.48 -15.39
N PRO A 556 21.57 6.62 -16.31
CA PRO A 556 21.17 5.22 -16.33
C PRO A 556 21.53 4.51 -15.01
N LEU A 557 20.69 3.57 -14.61
CA LEU A 557 20.85 2.74 -13.41
C LEU A 557 20.60 1.28 -13.76
N VAL A 558 21.39 0.37 -13.17
CA VAL A 558 21.14 -1.07 -13.23
C VAL A 558 20.97 -1.62 -11.82
N GLN A 559 19.87 -2.34 -11.60
CA GLN A 559 19.58 -3.05 -10.36
C GLN A 559 19.54 -4.56 -10.64
N SER A 560 20.32 -5.34 -9.90
CA SER A 560 20.22 -6.80 -9.96
C SER A 560 18.86 -7.27 -9.44
N LEU A 561 18.25 -8.22 -10.16
CA LEU A 561 17.06 -8.96 -9.75
C LEU A 561 17.38 -10.46 -9.60
N ALA A 562 18.66 -10.82 -9.51
CA ALA A 562 19.10 -12.20 -9.35
C ALA A 562 18.75 -12.70 -7.95
N ALA A 563 18.33 -13.97 -7.86
CA ALA A 563 18.24 -14.66 -6.58
C ALA A 563 19.64 -14.79 -5.96
N SER A 564 19.71 -14.85 -4.62
CA SER A 564 20.97 -15.05 -3.91
C SER A 564 21.58 -16.42 -4.16
N GLU A 565 20.75 -17.44 -4.40
CA GLU A 565 21.16 -18.81 -4.70
C GLU A 565 20.55 -19.33 -6.01
N CYS A 566 21.25 -20.24 -6.69
CA CYS A 566 20.73 -21.02 -7.80
C CYS A 566 21.28 -22.46 -7.79
N LEU A 567 20.59 -23.40 -8.44
CA LEU A 567 20.97 -24.81 -8.44
C LEU A 567 22.11 -25.11 -9.43
N ALA A 568 23.11 -25.84 -8.95
CA ALA A 568 24.19 -26.37 -9.76
C ALA A 568 23.67 -27.35 -10.84
N GLY A 569 24.40 -27.43 -11.96
CA GLY A 569 24.06 -28.34 -13.07
C GLY A 569 22.87 -27.90 -13.92
N ARG A 570 22.37 -26.67 -13.75
CA ARG A 570 21.28 -26.09 -14.54
C ARG A 570 21.69 -24.76 -15.15
N ASP A 571 21.01 -24.41 -16.23
CA ASP A 571 21.09 -23.07 -16.79
C ASP A 571 20.41 -22.09 -15.84
N VAL A 572 21.04 -20.93 -15.64
CA VAL A 572 20.58 -19.90 -14.71
C VAL A 572 20.18 -18.66 -15.49
N GLN A 573 18.97 -18.18 -15.23
CA GLN A 573 18.51 -16.92 -15.77
C GLN A 573 18.85 -15.78 -14.79
N LEU A 574 19.82 -14.94 -15.15
CA LEU A 574 20.17 -13.74 -14.39
C LEU A 574 19.42 -12.55 -14.97
N ARG A 575 18.65 -11.86 -14.11
CA ARG A 575 17.81 -10.73 -14.50
C ARG A 575 18.31 -9.45 -13.85
N ALA A 576 18.17 -8.34 -14.57
CA ALA A 576 18.46 -7.01 -14.06
C ALA A 576 17.43 -6.01 -14.59
N ARG A 577 17.11 -5.01 -13.77
CA ARG A 577 16.32 -3.86 -14.17
C ARG A 577 17.28 -2.78 -14.69
N VAL A 578 17.10 -2.38 -15.94
CA VAL A 578 17.87 -1.34 -16.62
C VAL A 578 16.99 -0.10 -16.76
N VAL A 579 17.29 0.92 -15.95
CA VAL A 579 16.49 2.15 -15.85
C VAL A 579 17.21 3.28 -16.57
N ASP A 580 16.74 3.56 -17.78
CA ASP A 580 17.27 4.61 -18.66
C ASP A 580 16.10 5.25 -19.44
N ARG A 581 16.23 6.52 -19.77
CA ARG A 581 15.27 7.21 -20.65
C ARG A 581 15.30 6.64 -22.05
N MET A 582 16.50 6.39 -22.56
CA MET A 582 16.72 5.72 -23.85
C MET A 582 17.17 4.29 -23.58
N PRO A 583 16.47 3.26 -24.07
CA PRO A 583 16.94 1.90 -23.89
C PRO A 583 18.32 1.73 -24.54
N PRO A 584 19.23 0.94 -23.93
CA PRO A 584 20.52 0.64 -24.55
C PRO A 584 20.33 -0.21 -25.82
N ASP A 585 21.27 -0.09 -26.77
CA ASP A 585 21.27 -0.85 -28.02
C ASP A 585 21.52 -2.34 -27.76
N SER A 586 22.38 -2.65 -26.78
CA SER A 586 22.68 -4.00 -26.34
C SER A 586 23.29 -4.03 -24.94
N GLY A 587 23.47 -5.23 -24.38
CA GLY A 587 24.17 -5.42 -23.11
C GLY A 587 24.87 -6.76 -23.03
N LEU A 588 25.88 -6.84 -22.16
CA LEU A 588 26.59 -8.06 -21.81
C LEU A 588 26.60 -8.25 -20.30
N LEU A 589 26.29 -9.46 -19.85
CA LEU A 589 26.52 -9.90 -18.47
C LEU A 589 27.87 -10.61 -18.41
N PHE A 590 28.74 -10.19 -17.51
CA PHE A 590 30.03 -10.82 -17.25
C PHE A 590 30.01 -11.50 -15.89
N ILE A 591 30.31 -12.80 -15.84
CA ILE A 591 30.28 -13.61 -14.61
C ILE A 591 31.59 -14.40 -14.43
N ARG A 592 32.04 -14.56 -13.18
CA ARG A 592 33.22 -15.36 -12.80
C ARG A 592 33.08 -15.94 -11.38
N PRO A 593 33.90 -16.95 -11.00
CA PRO A 593 34.00 -17.39 -9.61
C PRO A 593 34.49 -16.25 -8.69
N ALA A 594 33.93 -16.15 -7.48
CA ALA A 594 34.25 -15.06 -6.55
C ALA A 594 35.68 -15.12 -6.01
N ALA A 595 36.29 -16.31 -5.95
CA ALA A 595 37.68 -16.50 -5.52
C ALA A 595 38.73 -16.06 -6.57
N GLY A 596 38.29 -15.61 -7.75
CA GLY A 596 39.15 -15.19 -8.86
C GLY A 596 38.92 -15.99 -10.14
N GLY A 597 39.54 -15.54 -11.22
CA GLY A 597 39.40 -16.12 -12.56
C GLY A 597 38.99 -15.09 -13.62
N PHE A 598 38.84 -15.56 -14.85
CA PHE A 598 38.44 -14.73 -15.99
C PHE A 598 36.93 -14.58 -16.09
N TYR A 599 36.48 -13.37 -16.43
CA TYR A 599 35.08 -13.12 -16.76
C TYR A 599 34.68 -13.86 -18.04
N ARG A 600 33.51 -14.48 -18.00
CA ARG A 600 32.80 -15.01 -19.17
C ARG A 600 31.61 -14.11 -19.46
N SER A 601 31.42 -13.74 -20.72
CA SER A 601 30.34 -12.86 -21.15
C SER A 601 29.16 -13.63 -21.75
N PHE A 602 27.95 -13.14 -21.47
CA PHE A 602 26.71 -13.65 -22.01
C PHE A 602 25.86 -12.48 -22.52
N ALA A 603 25.20 -12.66 -23.65
CA ALA A 603 24.33 -11.64 -24.21
C ALA A 603 23.17 -11.35 -23.25
N LEU A 604 22.93 -10.07 -23.01
CA LEU A 604 21.80 -9.59 -22.24
C LEU A 604 20.68 -9.20 -23.22
N HIS A 605 19.49 -9.76 -23.05
CA HIS A 605 18.35 -9.55 -23.94
C HIS A 605 17.18 -8.85 -23.21
N PRO A 606 16.41 -7.99 -23.89
CA PRO A 606 15.17 -7.46 -23.34
C PRO A 606 14.22 -8.62 -23.00
N ALA A 607 13.66 -8.62 -21.78
CA ALA A 607 12.70 -9.63 -21.34
C ALA A 607 11.28 -9.05 -21.27
N ALA A 608 11.08 -7.98 -20.48
CA ALA A 608 9.81 -7.28 -20.37
C ALA A 608 10.04 -5.90 -19.75
N GLY A 609 9.42 -4.85 -20.32
CA GLY A 609 9.53 -3.49 -19.79
C GLY A 609 10.99 -3.05 -19.62
N TYR A 610 11.38 -2.81 -18.37
CA TYR A 610 12.76 -2.40 -18.00
C TYR A 610 13.64 -3.59 -17.59
N VAL A 611 13.12 -4.81 -17.63
CA VAL A 611 13.86 -6.02 -17.24
C VAL A 611 14.57 -6.63 -18.44
N TRP A 612 15.86 -6.85 -18.23
CA TRP A 612 16.76 -7.54 -19.14
C TRP A 612 17.23 -8.84 -18.50
N SER A 613 17.59 -9.81 -19.33
CA SER A 613 17.93 -11.16 -18.89
C SER A 613 19.07 -11.76 -19.70
N ALA A 614 19.96 -12.50 -19.03
CA ALA A 614 20.97 -13.35 -19.65
C ALA A 614 20.81 -14.78 -19.13
N THR A 615 21.00 -15.75 -20.03
CA THR A 615 21.06 -17.17 -19.66
C THR A 615 22.52 -17.58 -19.52
N VAL A 616 22.92 -17.97 -18.32
CA VAL A 616 24.24 -18.52 -18.01
C VAL A 616 24.14 -20.05 -18.05
N PRO A 617 24.80 -20.73 -19.00
CA PRO A 617 24.71 -22.19 -19.10
C PRO A 617 25.31 -22.89 -17.88
N ALA A 618 24.77 -24.05 -17.52
CA ALA A 618 25.29 -24.89 -16.44
C ALA A 618 26.80 -25.16 -16.55
N ALA A 619 27.29 -25.31 -17.79
CA ALA A 619 28.70 -25.55 -18.07
C ALA A 619 29.63 -24.38 -17.69
N ALA A 620 29.08 -23.16 -17.55
CA ALA A 620 29.82 -21.99 -17.08
C ALA A 620 29.92 -21.92 -15.55
N LEU A 621 29.10 -22.69 -14.83
CA LEU A 621 28.96 -22.70 -13.37
C LEU A 621 29.47 -24.01 -12.73
N ARG A 622 30.33 -24.75 -13.44
CA ARG A 622 30.70 -26.15 -13.12
C ARG A 622 31.36 -26.35 -11.76
N GLU A 623 32.05 -25.35 -11.23
CA GLU A 623 32.80 -25.50 -9.98
C GLU A 623 31.91 -25.42 -8.74
N GLY A 624 30.63 -25.05 -8.90
CA GLY A 624 29.76 -24.73 -7.77
C GLY A 624 30.35 -23.59 -6.91
N GLY A 625 29.63 -23.19 -5.87
CA GLY A 625 30.10 -22.16 -4.94
C GLY A 625 29.81 -20.73 -5.38
N PRO A 626 30.47 -19.73 -4.76
CA PRO A 626 30.13 -18.33 -4.94
C PRO A 626 30.65 -17.78 -6.27
N TYR A 627 29.78 -17.09 -6.99
CA TYR A 627 30.07 -16.35 -8.21
C TYR A 627 29.77 -14.86 -8.02
N GLU A 628 30.41 -14.05 -8.84
CA GLU A 628 30.11 -12.63 -8.96
C GLU A 628 29.92 -12.22 -10.42
N PHE A 629 29.10 -11.19 -10.63
CA PHE A 629 28.82 -10.69 -11.95
C PHE A 629 28.64 -9.17 -12.00
N VAL A 630 28.85 -8.63 -13.20
CA VAL A 630 28.68 -7.23 -13.57
C VAL A 630 27.97 -7.15 -14.94
N ILE A 631 27.40 -5.99 -15.26
CA ILE A 631 26.66 -5.78 -16.51
C ILE A 631 27.23 -4.57 -17.24
N THR A 632 27.58 -4.73 -18.51
CA THR A 632 27.91 -3.60 -19.40
C THR A 632 26.75 -3.33 -20.34
N LEU A 633 26.29 -2.08 -20.38
CA LEU A 633 25.29 -1.60 -21.34
C LEU A 633 25.96 -0.77 -22.44
N PHE A 634 25.49 -0.90 -23.67
CA PHE A 634 26.07 -0.23 -24.84
C PHE A 634 25.09 0.75 -25.50
N HIS A 635 25.62 1.91 -25.85
CA HIS A 635 25.00 2.91 -26.74
C HIS A 635 26.02 3.19 -27.87
N GLY A 636 25.78 2.62 -29.05
CA GLY A 636 26.78 2.50 -30.11
C GLY A 636 28.05 1.80 -29.61
N ASP A 637 29.21 2.42 -29.83
CA ASP A 637 30.51 1.88 -29.40
C ASP A 637 30.85 2.20 -27.93
N SER A 638 30.04 3.01 -27.25
CA SER A 638 30.27 3.40 -25.85
C SER A 638 29.62 2.38 -24.90
N GLY A 639 30.42 1.82 -23.99
CA GLY A 639 29.96 0.89 -22.96
C GLY A 639 30.07 1.47 -21.56
N VAL A 640 29.09 1.18 -20.69
CA VAL A 640 29.15 1.51 -19.25
C VAL A 640 28.89 0.25 -18.43
N THR A 641 29.83 -0.09 -17.55
CA THR A 641 29.79 -1.27 -16.67
C THR A 641 29.30 -0.92 -15.27
N PHE A 642 28.25 -1.63 -14.82
CA PHE A 642 27.59 -1.49 -13.53
C PHE A 642 27.99 -2.65 -12.59
N PRO A 643 28.01 -2.44 -11.27
CA PRO A 643 27.43 -1.30 -10.53
C PRO A 643 28.29 -0.03 -10.46
N ASP A 644 29.60 -0.10 -10.70
CA ASP A 644 30.52 1.03 -10.48
C ASP A 644 30.39 2.19 -11.49
N ARG A 645 29.69 1.97 -12.61
CA ARG A 645 29.50 2.94 -13.71
C ARG A 645 30.82 3.34 -14.37
N LEU A 646 31.63 2.35 -14.72
CA LEU A 646 32.91 2.54 -15.41
C LEU A 646 32.73 2.45 -16.93
N TYR A 647 33.51 3.21 -17.70
CA TYR A 647 33.48 3.15 -19.17
C TYR A 647 34.29 1.98 -19.77
N GLN A 648 35.00 1.24 -18.92
CA GLN A 648 35.72 0.01 -19.25
C GLN A 648 34.81 -1.22 -19.16
N LYS A 649 35.08 -2.21 -20.00
CA LYS A 649 34.54 -3.57 -19.91
C LYS A 649 35.41 -4.45 -19.02
N PRO A 650 34.86 -5.49 -18.38
CA PRO A 650 35.65 -6.42 -17.54
C PRO A 650 36.78 -7.17 -18.25
N THR A 651 36.78 -7.19 -19.59
CA THR A 651 37.83 -7.78 -20.43
C THR A 651 38.92 -6.79 -20.84
N ASP A 652 38.75 -5.50 -20.55
CA ASP A 652 39.74 -4.47 -20.87
C ASP A 652 40.91 -4.56 -19.87
N TRP A 653 42.14 -4.34 -20.36
CA TRP A 653 43.35 -4.52 -19.55
C TRP A 653 43.42 -3.55 -18.36
N ASP A 654 42.78 -2.38 -18.47
CA ASP A 654 42.72 -1.32 -17.47
C ASP A 654 41.44 -1.38 -16.62
N TYR A 655 40.64 -2.45 -16.68
CA TYR A 655 39.45 -2.58 -15.85
C TYR A 655 39.80 -2.68 -14.36
N TYR A 656 39.36 -1.69 -13.57
CA TYR A 656 39.66 -1.57 -12.13
C TYR A 656 38.42 -1.62 -11.22
N GLY A 657 37.26 -2.02 -11.75
CA GLY A 657 36.01 -2.11 -11.00
C GLY A 657 36.11 -3.06 -9.81
N ARG A 658 35.49 -2.67 -8.70
CA ARG A 658 35.47 -3.43 -7.44
C ARG A 658 34.07 -3.83 -7.02
N GLY A 659 33.03 -3.12 -7.46
CA GLY A 659 31.65 -3.48 -7.22
C GLY A 659 31.19 -4.62 -8.13
N SER A 660 30.50 -5.59 -7.53
CA SER A 660 29.89 -6.72 -8.21
C SER A 660 28.62 -7.16 -7.49
N TRP A 661 27.71 -7.83 -8.20
CA TRP A 661 26.62 -8.58 -7.58
C TRP A 661 27.05 -10.03 -7.38
N LYS A 662 26.50 -10.70 -6.36
CA LYS A 662 26.87 -12.06 -5.98
C LYS A 662 25.74 -13.04 -6.23
N ILE A 663 26.11 -14.30 -6.49
CA ILE A 663 25.18 -15.43 -6.58
C ILE A 663 25.89 -16.71 -6.16
N ASP A 664 25.23 -17.52 -5.33
CA ASP A 664 25.76 -18.81 -4.88
C ASP A 664 25.17 -19.95 -5.71
N VAL A 665 26.05 -20.74 -6.33
CA VAL A 665 25.67 -21.94 -7.10
C VAL A 665 25.75 -23.15 -6.18
N VAL A 666 24.60 -23.70 -5.81
CA VAL A 666 24.48 -24.70 -4.74
C VAL A 666 24.03 -26.06 -5.27
N ASP A 667 24.58 -27.15 -4.71
CA ASP A 667 24.10 -28.50 -4.98
C ASP A 667 22.63 -28.65 -4.52
N PRO A 668 21.78 -29.43 -5.23
CA PRO A 668 20.41 -29.73 -4.82
C PRO A 668 20.24 -30.20 -3.37
N ARG A 669 21.28 -30.75 -2.74
CA ARG A 669 21.27 -31.21 -1.34
C ARG A 669 22.01 -30.30 -0.37
N THR A 670 22.66 -29.24 -0.84
CA THR A 670 23.21 -28.20 0.04
C THR A 670 22.10 -27.68 0.95
N ALA A 671 22.35 -27.67 2.26
CA ALA A 671 21.37 -27.20 3.22
C ALA A 671 20.99 -25.74 2.95
N LEU A 672 19.70 -25.45 2.97
CA LEU A 672 19.18 -24.10 2.76
C LEU A 672 19.20 -23.35 4.10
N ARG A 673 19.87 -22.21 4.17
CA ARG A 673 19.83 -21.34 5.36
C ARG A 673 18.49 -20.60 5.39
N LEU A 674 17.69 -20.84 6.43
CA LEU A 674 16.40 -20.16 6.61
C LEU A 674 16.51 -18.89 7.46
N PHE A 675 17.52 -18.80 8.33
CA PHE A 675 17.77 -17.62 9.16
C PHE A 675 19.27 -17.42 9.41
N THR A 676 19.76 -16.21 9.10
CA THR A 676 21.09 -15.69 9.39
C THR A 676 20.93 -14.40 10.20
N PRO A 677 21.22 -14.40 11.51
CA PRO A 677 20.96 -13.25 12.39
C PRO A 677 21.50 -11.91 11.87
N ALA A 678 22.75 -11.87 11.40
CA ALA A 678 23.41 -10.65 10.95
C ALA A 678 22.76 -10.00 9.71
N GLU A 679 22.17 -10.83 8.85
CA GLU A 679 21.57 -10.40 7.57
C GLU A 679 20.08 -10.10 7.75
N ASP A 680 19.40 -10.88 8.59
CA ASP A 680 17.95 -10.94 8.63
C ASP A 680 17.31 -10.10 9.74
N ALA A 681 18.04 -9.76 10.81
CA ALA A 681 17.42 -9.14 11.99
C ALA A 681 16.73 -7.80 11.69
N ALA A 682 17.22 -7.03 10.72
CA ALA A 682 16.62 -5.77 10.28
C ALA A 682 15.33 -5.95 9.46
N GLN A 683 15.06 -7.17 8.97
CA GLN A 683 13.89 -7.52 8.14
C GLN A 683 12.80 -8.26 8.95
N LEU A 684 13.00 -8.41 10.26
CA LEU A 684 12.03 -9.10 11.13
C LEU A 684 10.83 -8.20 11.43
N ALA A 685 9.64 -8.73 11.18
CA ALA A 685 8.42 -8.24 11.80
C ALA A 685 8.29 -8.84 13.21
N PHE A 686 7.72 -8.11 14.16
CA PHE A 686 7.64 -8.54 15.57
C PHE A 686 6.32 -8.15 16.22
N THR A 687 5.97 -8.86 17.29
CA THR A 687 4.83 -8.51 18.17
C THR A 687 5.04 -7.13 18.79
N ARG A 688 4.04 -6.27 18.71
CA ARG A 688 4.09 -4.91 19.23
C ARG A 688 3.81 -4.92 20.73
N LEU A 689 4.43 -4.00 21.48
CA LEU A 689 4.22 -3.86 22.92
C LEU A 689 3.61 -2.48 23.18
N GLY A 690 2.32 -2.35 22.89
CA GLY A 690 1.60 -1.08 22.94
C GLY A 690 2.07 -0.03 21.94
N ASP A 691 1.60 1.22 22.08
CA ASP A 691 1.80 2.28 21.08
C ASP A 691 3.21 2.88 21.05
N ALA A 692 3.97 2.73 22.16
CA ALA A 692 5.35 3.22 22.26
C ALA A 692 6.38 2.24 21.66
N GLY A 693 6.06 0.94 21.57
CA GLY A 693 6.96 -0.10 21.10
C GLY A 693 7.01 -0.22 19.58
N ARG A 694 7.75 0.67 18.89
CA ARG A 694 7.97 0.60 17.43
C ARG A 694 9.23 -0.18 17.03
N ARG A 695 9.89 -0.85 17.98
CA ARG A 695 11.09 -1.66 17.77
C ARG A 695 10.93 -3.00 18.47
N GLY A 696 11.44 -4.06 17.84
CA GLY A 696 11.52 -5.36 18.48
C GLY A 696 12.44 -5.28 19.71
N LEU A 697 12.04 -5.96 20.78
CA LEU A 697 12.87 -6.18 21.97
C LEU A 697 13.74 -7.41 21.73
N PHE A 698 14.62 -7.29 20.74
CA PHE A 698 15.66 -8.26 20.41
C PHE A 698 16.92 -7.49 20.00
N HIS A 699 18.07 -8.16 20.04
CA HIS A 699 19.32 -7.58 19.55
C HIS A 699 20.25 -8.65 19.00
N LEU A 700 21.29 -8.20 18.30
CA LEU A 700 22.38 -9.07 17.87
C LEU A 700 23.47 -9.11 18.94
N ALA A 701 23.95 -10.31 19.23
CA ALA A 701 25.12 -10.54 20.05
C ALA A 701 26.12 -11.43 19.29
N PHE A 702 27.21 -11.84 19.93
CA PHE A 702 28.15 -12.81 19.37
C PHE A 702 28.16 -14.09 20.20
N SER A 703 28.19 -15.22 19.51
CA SER A 703 28.43 -16.53 20.11
C SER A 703 29.81 -16.56 20.74
N ASP A 704 29.90 -16.90 22.01
CA ASP A 704 31.13 -17.10 22.76
C ASP A 704 31.90 -18.36 22.31
N VAL A 705 31.24 -19.25 21.57
CA VAL A 705 31.82 -20.49 21.06
C VAL A 705 32.35 -20.33 19.63
N THR A 706 31.59 -19.69 18.74
CA THR A 706 31.90 -19.63 17.30
C THR A 706 32.34 -18.25 16.82
N GLY A 707 32.14 -17.22 17.63
CA GLY A 707 32.32 -15.82 17.23
C GLY A 707 31.32 -15.33 16.18
N GLN A 708 30.30 -16.14 15.83
CA GLN A 708 29.28 -15.75 14.85
C GLN A 708 28.22 -14.84 15.49
N PRO A 709 27.60 -13.93 14.71
CA PRO A 709 26.44 -13.18 15.17
C PRO A 709 25.28 -14.09 15.56
N VAL A 710 24.63 -13.80 16.68
CA VAL A 710 23.48 -14.54 17.21
C VAL A 710 22.30 -13.60 17.44
N PHE A 711 21.09 -14.11 17.24
CA PHE A 711 19.85 -13.41 17.53
C PHE A 711 19.45 -13.65 18.98
N HIS A 712 19.59 -12.63 19.82
CA HIS A 712 19.17 -12.67 21.22
C HIS A 712 17.69 -12.28 21.32
N PHE A 713 16.87 -13.25 21.74
CA PHE A 713 15.41 -13.14 21.76
C PHE A 713 14.87 -13.50 23.14
N GLU A 714 14.17 -12.55 23.76
CA GLU A 714 13.63 -12.69 25.12
C GLU A 714 12.12 -12.47 25.11
N LEU A 715 11.40 -13.15 26.02
CA LEU A 715 10.01 -12.83 26.30
C LEU A 715 9.95 -11.60 27.20
N PRO A 716 9.49 -10.44 26.72
CA PRO A 716 9.58 -9.21 27.48
C PRO A 716 8.59 -9.21 28.63
N VAL A 717 9.09 -9.12 29.86
CA VAL A 717 8.28 -8.97 31.07
C VAL A 717 8.74 -7.77 31.88
N ASN A 718 7.83 -7.16 32.63
CA ASN A 718 8.17 -6.15 33.62
C ASN A 718 8.69 -6.80 34.92
N ALA A 719 9.05 -5.99 35.91
CA ALA A 719 9.57 -6.46 37.20
C ALA A 719 8.59 -7.34 37.99
N SER A 720 7.28 -7.27 37.73
CA SER A 720 6.30 -8.18 38.34
C SER A 720 6.14 -9.50 37.59
N GLY A 721 6.86 -9.68 36.48
CA GLY A 721 6.75 -10.84 35.60
C GLY A 721 5.54 -10.79 34.66
N ALA A 722 4.88 -9.63 34.54
CA ALA A 722 3.79 -9.42 33.59
C ALA A 722 4.36 -8.99 32.22
N GLY A 723 3.86 -9.59 31.16
CA GLY A 723 4.26 -9.36 29.77
C GLY A 723 3.22 -9.97 28.82
N PRO A 724 3.47 -9.93 27.50
CA PRO A 724 2.55 -10.51 26.53
C PRO A 724 2.48 -12.04 26.71
N ALA A 725 1.36 -12.63 26.30
CA ALA A 725 1.20 -14.09 26.34
C ALA A 725 2.10 -14.81 25.33
N ASP A 726 2.35 -14.16 24.19
CA ASP A 726 3.24 -14.60 23.12
C ASP A 726 4.05 -13.41 22.62
N TYR A 727 5.32 -13.63 22.34
CA TYR A 727 6.19 -12.69 21.67
C TYR A 727 6.82 -13.38 20.47
N THR A 728 6.44 -12.95 19.27
CA THR A 728 6.86 -13.56 18.01
C THR A 728 7.69 -12.61 17.17
N ALA A 729 8.75 -13.13 16.56
CA ALA A 729 9.46 -12.54 15.43
C ALA A 729 9.19 -13.36 14.16
N SER A 730 8.96 -12.71 13.02
CA SER A 730 8.61 -13.32 11.75
C SER A 730 9.51 -12.80 10.63
N LEU A 731 10.07 -13.74 9.86
CA LEU A 731 10.88 -13.48 8.68
C LEU A 731 10.20 -14.03 7.43
N VAL A 732 10.18 -13.26 6.35
CA VAL A 732 9.79 -13.76 5.02
C VAL A 732 10.97 -14.52 4.41
N ILE A 733 10.78 -15.80 4.11
CA ILE A 733 11.79 -16.71 3.55
C ILE A 733 11.41 -17.24 2.16
N LYS A 734 10.32 -16.74 1.58
CA LYS A 734 9.76 -17.15 0.27
C LYS A 734 10.81 -17.27 -0.84
N ASP A 735 11.68 -16.28 -1.00
CA ASP A 735 12.64 -16.27 -2.10
C ASP A 735 13.73 -17.35 -1.92
N ARG A 736 14.10 -17.64 -0.68
CA ARG A 736 15.00 -18.76 -0.34
C ARG A 736 14.35 -20.10 -0.71
N ILE A 737 13.07 -20.26 -0.39
CA ILE A 737 12.28 -21.44 -0.76
C ILE A 737 12.18 -21.59 -2.29
N LYS A 738 11.82 -20.51 -3.00
CA LYS A 738 11.70 -20.50 -4.46
C LYS A 738 13.02 -20.78 -5.18
N ALA A 739 14.15 -20.32 -4.64
CA ALA A 739 15.48 -20.56 -5.22
C ALA A 739 15.82 -22.06 -5.29
N ARG A 740 15.21 -22.90 -4.43
CA ARG A 740 15.39 -24.36 -4.45
C ARG A 740 14.52 -25.08 -5.48
N GLN A 741 13.59 -24.39 -6.15
CA GLN A 741 12.72 -24.98 -7.18
C GLN A 741 12.08 -26.30 -6.70
N GLU A 742 12.01 -27.33 -7.53
CA GLU A 742 11.43 -28.63 -7.14
C GLU A 742 12.27 -29.39 -6.11
N THR A 743 13.56 -29.05 -5.94
CA THR A 743 14.45 -29.74 -4.98
C THR A 743 14.02 -29.51 -3.54
N ILE A 744 13.25 -28.43 -3.26
CA ILE A 744 12.73 -28.13 -1.93
C ILE A 744 11.97 -29.30 -1.31
N THR A 745 11.30 -30.10 -2.15
CA THR A 745 10.50 -31.26 -1.73
C THR A 745 11.35 -32.40 -1.13
N GLY A 746 12.67 -32.38 -1.35
CA GLY A 746 13.61 -33.35 -0.77
C GLY A 746 14.11 -32.97 0.62
N ALA A 747 13.64 -31.88 1.22
CA ALA A 747 13.98 -31.51 2.58
C ALA A 747 13.27 -32.42 3.60
N GLU A 748 13.97 -32.77 4.69
CA GLU A 748 13.48 -33.74 5.68
C GLU A 748 13.38 -33.17 7.09
N GLU A 749 14.25 -32.22 7.43
CA GLU A 749 14.35 -31.69 8.79
C GLU A 749 14.85 -30.25 8.82
N ILE A 750 14.50 -29.56 9.90
CA ILE A 750 15.02 -28.25 10.27
C ILE A 750 16.09 -28.46 11.35
N ARG A 751 17.26 -27.84 11.20
CA ARG A 751 18.30 -27.77 12.22
C ARG A 751 18.32 -26.38 12.81
N VAL A 752 18.19 -26.30 14.14
CA VAL A 752 18.22 -25.05 14.89
C VAL A 752 19.44 -25.09 15.81
N ARG A 753 20.39 -24.18 15.61
CA ARG A 753 21.53 -24.00 16.52
C ARG A 753 21.23 -22.88 17.49
N LEU A 754 21.05 -23.23 18.76
CA LEU A 754 20.59 -22.30 19.80
C LEU A 754 21.13 -22.65 21.19
N ARG A 755 21.06 -21.68 22.10
CA ARG A 755 21.08 -21.88 23.56
C ARG A 755 19.94 -21.10 24.21
N GLY A 756 19.55 -21.52 25.40
CA GLY A 756 18.61 -20.81 26.26
C GLY A 756 19.31 -19.79 27.16
N LEU A 757 18.59 -18.73 27.56
CA LEU A 757 19.04 -17.78 28.58
C LEU A 757 18.93 -18.33 30.01
N GLY A 758 18.28 -19.49 30.18
CA GLY A 758 18.17 -20.20 31.45
C GLY A 758 18.14 -21.73 31.25
N ARG A 759 17.96 -22.47 32.35
CA ARG A 759 18.10 -23.94 32.38
C ARG A 759 17.08 -24.70 31.53
N ARG A 760 15.92 -24.12 31.28
CA ARG A 760 14.88 -24.70 30.42
C ARG A 760 14.13 -23.59 29.72
N GLN A 761 14.28 -23.53 28.42
CA GLN A 761 13.69 -22.52 27.55
C GLN A 761 12.96 -23.23 26.43
N ARG A 762 11.78 -22.74 26.07
CA ARG A 762 10.96 -23.32 25.01
C ARG A 762 10.75 -22.32 23.89
N LEU A 763 11.35 -22.59 22.74
CA LEU A 763 11.17 -21.82 21.51
C LEU A 763 10.20 -22.54 20.59
N HIS A 764 9.14 -21.86 20.17
CA HIS A 764 8.25 -22.35 19.13
C HIS A 764 8.76 -21.90 17.75
N LEU A 765 9.00 -22.86 16.87
CA LEU A 765 9.31 -22.62 15.47
C LEU A 765 8.07 -22.92 14.64
N THR A 766 7.69 -21.98 13.78
CA THR A 766 6.53 -22.10 12.90
C THR A 766 6.90 -21.82 11.45
N LEU A 767 6.53 -22.70 10.54
CA LEU A 767 6.51 -22.44 9.10
C LEU A 767 5.09 -22.03 8.69
N MET A 768 4.95 -20.88 8.04
CA MET A 768 3.66 -20.38 7.54
C MET A 768 3.63 -20.44 6.02
N GLU A 769 2.61 -21.09 5.49
CA GLU A 769 2.30 -21.14 4.06
C GLU A 769 1.69 -19.82 3.56
N ASP A 770 1.74 -19.58 2.26
CA ASP A 770 1.16 -18.42 1.57
C ASP A 770 -0.36 -18.22 1.81
N ASP A 771 -1.09 -19.25 2.22
CA ASP A 771 -2.51 -19.16 2.58
C ASP A 771 -2.76 -18.86 4.07
N GLY A 772 -1.67 -18.70 4.84
CA GLY A 772 -1.68 -18.46 6.28
C GLY A 772 -1.78 -19.72 7.14
N THR A 773 -1.81 -20.93 6.54
CA THR A 773 -1.75 -22.18 7.30
C THR A 773 -0.38 -22.32 7.94
N SER A 774 -0.37 -22.58 9.25
CA SER A 774 0.86 -22.61 10.05
C SER A 774 1.14 -23.99 10.62
N TRP A 775 2.40 -24.38 10.57
CA TRP A 775 2.92 -25.66 11.05
C TRP A 775 3.98 -25.41 12.10
N SER A 776 3.73 -25.83 13.33
CA SER A 776 4.56 -25.48 14.48
C SER A 776 5.08 -26.71 15.20
N ALA A 777 6.29 -26.58 15.75
CA ALA A 777 6.82 -27.46 16.79
C ALA A 777 7.64 -26.62 17.79
N ALA A 778 7.92 -27.20 18.95
CA ALA A 778 8.75 -26.55 19.96
C ALA A 778 10.09 -27.26 20.08
N VAL A 779 11.16 -26.49 20.23
CA VAL A 779 12.48 -26.97 20.65
C VAL A 779 12.72 -26.51 22.08
N THR A 780 13.35 -27.37 22.88
CA THR A 780 13.76 -27.04 24.25
C THR A 780 15.26 -26.84 24.27
N ALA A 781 15.72 -25.78 24.95
CA ALA A 781 17.14 -25.48 25.11
C ALA A 781 17.47 -25.19 26.57
N ASP A 782 18.68 -25.52 26.99
CA ASP A 782 19.31 -25.08 28.24
C ASP A 782 20.41 -24.04 27.92
N THR A 783 21.23 -23.68 28.90
CA THR A 783 22.27 -22.65 28.73
C THR A 783 23.43 -23.06 27.80
N THR A 784 23.47 -24.30 27.31
CA THR A 784 24.54 -24.81 26.47
C THR A 784 24.15 -24.71 24.98
N TRP A 785 25.10 -24.24 24.17
CA TRP A 785 24.95 -24.25 22.71
C TRP A 785 24.77 -25.67 22.19
N SER A 786 23.64 -25.93 21.53
CA SER A 786 23.34 -27.21 20.90
C SER A 786 22.72 -27.01 19.52
N GLU A 787 22.84 -28.03 18.67
CA GLU A 787 22.10 -28.11 17.41
C GLU A 787 20.96 -29.12 17.57
N GLN A 788 19.73 -28.63 17.52
CA GLN A 788 18.52 -29.43 17.65
C GLN A 788 18.01 -29.84 16.27
N ALA A 789 17.70 -31.13 16.11
CA ALA A 789 17.08 -31.69 14.91
C ALA A 789 15.56 -31.71 15.06
N LEU A 790 14.85 -31.10 14.10
CA LEU A 790 13.40 -31.11 14.06
C LEU A 790 12.95 -31.72 12.72
N PRO A 791 12.57 -33.02 12.69
CA PRO A 791 11.99 -33.63 11.50
C PRO A 791 10.74 -32.86 11.06
N LEU A 792 10.56 -32.64 9.76
CA LEU A 792 9.37 -31.93 9.25
C LEU A 792 8.08 -32.65 9.60
N ALA A 793 8.11 -33.97 9.75
CA ALA A 793 6.99 -34.78 10.21
C ALA A 793 6.57 -34.50 11.67
N ALA A 794 7.44 -33.88 12.47
CA ALA A 794 7.13 -33.45 13.84
C ALA A 794 6.37 -32.12 13.90
N LEU A 795 6.33 -31.37 12.79
CA LEU A 795 5.52 -30.16 12.70
C LEU A 795 4.03 -30.54 12.68
N THR A 796 3.28 -29.97 13.61
CA THR A 796 1.83 -30.14 13.70
C THR A 796 1.11 -28.86 13.33
N LEU A 797 -0.16 -28.97 12.97
CA LEU A 797 -1.00 -27.81 12.71
C LEU A 797 -0.99 -26.87 13.93
N GLY A 798 -0.63 -25.60 13.70
CA GLY A 798 -0.52 -24.56 14.72
C GLY A 798 -1.32 -23.32 14.36
N ARG A 799 -1.28 -22.33 15.25
CA ARG A 799 -1.74 -20.96 14.95
C ARG A 799 -0.54 -20.14 14.51
N GLY A 800 -0.69 -19.38 13.43
CA GLY A 800 0.28 -18.38 13.00
C GLY A 800 0.00 -17.03 13.64
N VAL A 801 1.03 -16.19 13.75
CA VAL A 801 0.86 -14.79 14.16
C VAL A 801 0.82 -13.90 12.92
N LEU A 802 -0.16 -13.01 12.83
CA LEU A 802 -0.25 -12.02 11.75
C LEU A 802 0.71 -10.87 12.03
N LEU A 803 1.91 -10.91 11.41
CA LEU A 803 2.95 -9.90 11.55
C LEU A 803 3.33 -9.23 10.21
N PRO A 804 3.60 -7.91 10.18
CA PRO A 804 3.59 -7.00 11.32
C PRO A 804 2.19 -6.81 11.91
N GLU A 805 2.15 -6.59 13.23
CA GLU A 805 0.90 -6.51 13.97
C GLU A 805 0.10 -5.27 13.57
N GLY A 806 -1.20 -5.45 13.32
CA GLY A 806 -2.08 -4.38 12.88
C GLY A 806 -2.24 -3.24 13.90
N PHE A 807 -2.58 -2.05 13.41
CA PHE A 807 -2.82 -0.84 14.22
C PHE A 807 -4.16 -0.18 13.83
N PRO A 808 -4.89 0.46 14.77
CA PRO A 808 -4.69 0.47 16.22
C PRO A 808 -5.27 -0.75 16.94
N GLY A 809 -4.82 -0.98 18.19
CA GLY A 809 -5.23 -2.10 19.03
C GLY A 809 -4.60 -3.46 18.67
N GLU A 810 -5.03 -4.52 19.36
CA GLU A 810 -4.61 -5.92 19.19
C GLU A 810 -5.84 -6.81 18.92
N TRP A 811 -6.46 -6.67 17.74
CA TRP A 811 -7.75 -7.30 17.45
C TRP A 811 -7.67 -8.57 16.58
N ASN A 812 -6.55 -8.81 15.88
CA ASN A 812 -6.39 -9.97 14.98
C ASN A 812 -4.97 -10.56 15.02
N TYR A 813 -4.50 -10.93 16.21
CA TYR A 813 -3.14 -11.44 16.42
C TYR A 813 -2.91 -12.86 15.88
N TRP A 814 -3.83 -13.79 16.17
CA TRP A 814 -3.72 -15.20 15.79
C TRP A 814 -4.54 -15.53 14.55
N VAL A 815 -3.98 -16.36 13.68
CA VAL A 815 -4.70 -16.95 12.54
C VAL A 815 -4.66 -18.48 12.59
N GLY A 816 -5.82 -19.09 12.37
CA GLY A 816 -5.96 -20.55 12.19
C GLY A 816 -5.60 -21.01 10.78
N PRO A 817 -5.77 -22.31 10.47
CA PRO A 817 -5.56 -22.81 9.11
C PRO A 817 -6.47 -22.13 8.08
N ALA A 818 -6.02 -22.11 6.82
CA ALA A 818 -6.87 -21.71 5.71
C ALA A 818 -8.05 -22.68 5.53
N ALA A 819 -9.15 -22.20 4.95
CA ALA A 819 -10.29 -23.08 4.70
C ALA A 819 -9.88 -24.25 3.79
N GLY A 820 -10.20 -25.48 4.21
CA GLY A 820 -9.80 -26.71 3.51
C GLY A 820 -8.44 -27.27 3.91
N ARG A 821 -7.71 -26.64 4.85
CA ARG A 821 -6.46 -27.14 5.44
C ARG A 821 -6.68 -27.57 6.89
N GLY A 822 -5.79 -28.43 7.39
CA GLY A 822 -5.81 -28.96 8.76
C GLY A 822 -6.52 -30.30 8.92
N GLY A 823 -6.75 -31.01 7.82
CA GLY A 823 -7.33 -32.36 7.83
C GLY A 823 -6.35 -33.44 8.29
N GLY A 824 -6.86 -34.63 8.60
CA GLY A 824 -6.02 -35.79 8.95
C GLY A 824 -5.08 -36.15 7.80
N GLY A 825 -3.77 -36.16 8.06
CA GLY A 825 -2.74 -36.44 7.05
C GLY A 825 -2.16 -35.21 6.37
N ASP A 826 -2.69 -34.00 6.62
CA ASP A 826 -2.06 -32.78 6.12
C ASP A 826 -0.65 -32.61 6.70
N ARG A 827 0.22 -32.03 5.87
CA ARG A 827 1.62 -31.74 6.14
C ARG A 827 1.99 -30.36 5.57
N PRO A 828 3.11 -29.76 6.02
CA PRO A 828 3.66 -28.57 5.40
C PRO A 828 3.89 -28.76 3.90
N ARG A 829 3.39 -27.84 3.08
CA ARG A 829 3.72 -27.72 1.65
C ARG A 829 4.91 -26.79 1.51
N LEU A 830 6.12 -27.35 1.50
CA LEU A 830 7.35 -26.55 1.58
C LEU A 830 7.47 -25.53 0.44
N GLU A 831 7.04 -25.89 -0.76
CA GLU A 831 7.01 -25.01 -1.94
C GLU A 831 6.09 -23.79 -1.78
N ARG A 832 5.18 -23.82 -0.79
CA ARG A 832 4.26 -22.73 -0.44
C ARG A 832 4.64 -22.03 0.86
N VAL A 833 5.71 -22.43 1.54
CA VAL A 833 6.16 -21.76 2.76
C VAL A 833 6.69 -20.37 2.43
N GLU A 834 6.15 -19.36 3.09
CA GLU A 834 6.57 -17.96 2.93
C GLU A 834 7.26 -17.40 4.15
N ARG A 835 6.93 -17.87 5.36
CA ARG A 835 7.47 -17.28 6.59
C ARG A 835 7.99 -18.31 7.56
N LEU A 836 9.05 -17.91 8.25
CA LEU A 836 9.57 -18.54 9.46
C LEU A 836 9.21 -17.64 10.64
N GLN A 837 8.55 -18.19 11.65
CA GLN A 837 8.24 -17.48 12.89
C GLN A 837 8.88 -18.16 14.09
N LEU A 838 9.42 -17.34 14.99
CA LEU A 838 10.05 -17.71 16.24
C LEU A 838 9.23 -17.08 17.37
N SER A 839 8.62 -17.90 18.22
CA SER A 839 7.76 -17.42 19.31
C SER A 839 8.25 -17.92 20.67
N LEU A 840 8.27 -17.00 21.63
CA LEU A 840 8.36 -17.31 23.06
C LEU A 840 6.98 -17.10 23.69
N ARG A 841 6.57 -18.03 24.55
CA ARG A 841 5.23 -18.03 25.17
C ARG A 841 5.35 -18.12 26.67
N ARG A 842 4.42 -17.49 27.39
CA ARG A 842 4.27 -17.74 28.83
C ARG A 842 3.88 -19.20 29.05
N GLU A 843 4.53 -19.85 29.99
CA GLU A 843 4.23 -21.21 30.40
C GLU A 843 3.53 -21.19 31.77
N ASP A 844 2.44 -21.94 31.89
CA ASP A 844 1.68 -22.03 33.14
C ASP A 844 2.56 -22.56 34.28
N GLY A 845 2.49 -21.89 35.43
CA GLY A 845 3.26 -22.25 36.62
C GLY A 845 4.74 -21.85 36.59
N ILE A 846 5.21 -21.19 35.53
CA ILE A 846 6.59 -20.67 35.45
C ILE A 846 6.57 -19.16 35.68
N ARG A 847 7.22 -18.71 36.77
CA ARG A 847 7.47 -17.28 37.00
C ARG A 847 8.67 -16.84 36.16
N ILE A 848 8.47 -15.81 35.36
CA ILE A 848 9.48 -15.25 34.47
C ILE A 848 9.94 -13.91 35.03
N GLU A 849 11.25 -13.76 35.19
CA GLU A 849 11.89 -12.49 35.55
C GLU A 849 12.53 -11.85 34.30
N PRO A 850 12.65 -10.52 34.24
CA PRO A 850 13.33 -9.85 33.12
C PRO A 850 14.74 -10.42 32.90
N GLY A 851 15.09 -10.70 31.65
CA GLY A 851 16.38 -11.26 31.24
C GLY A 851 16.51 -12.79 31.37
N THR A 852 15.51 -13.49 31.91
CA THR A 852 15.67 -14.91 32.33
C THR A 852 14.99 -15.94 31.44
N TYR A 853 14.08 -15.52 30.55
CA TYR A 853 13.34 -16.42 29.68
C TYR A 853 13.45 -16.00 28.21
N GLY A 854 14.17 -16.81 27.43
CA GLY A 854 14.53 -16.50 26.07
C GLY A 854 15.60 -17.43 25.52
N VAL A 855 16.01 -17.18 24.28
CA VAL A 855 17.01 -17.96 23.55
C VAL A 855 17.96 -17.05 22.78
N GLU A 856 19.15 -17.58 22.52
CA GLU A 856 20.03 -17.06 21.48
C GLU A 856 20.08 -18.06 20.32
N VAL A 857 19.77 -17.60 19.12
CA VAL A 857 19.74 -18.41 17.91
C VAL A 857 20.90 -18.01 17.00
N GLU A 858 21.81 -18.94 16.74
CA GLU A 858 22.94 -18.71 15.82
C GLU A 858 22.52 -18.96 14.37
N SER A 859 21.69 -19.98 14.13
CA SER A 859 21.15 -20.22 12.79
C SER A 859 20.00 -21.22 12.73
N ILE A 860 19.23 -21.15 11.63
CA ILE A 860 18.20 -22.13 11.27
C ILE A 860 18.45 -22.59 9.83
N THR A 861 18.53 -23.89 9.60
CA THR A 861 18.73 -24.48 8.27
C THR A 861 17.73 -25.58 7.97
N LEU A 862 17.40 -25.73 6.70
CA LEU A 862 16.61 -26.83 6.15
C LEU A 862 17.57 -27.84 5.49
N ARG A 863 17.55 -29.09 5.95
CA ARG A 863 18.42 -30.16 5.46
C ARG A 863 17.70 -31.06 4.46
N PHE A 864 18.45 -31.57 3.49
CA PHE A 864 17.99 -32.48 2.45
C PHE A 864 18.53 -33.90 2.69
N ALA A 865 17.77 -34.91 2.26
CA ALA A 865 18.12 -36.32 2.40
C ALA A 865 19.48 -36.68 1.76
N PRO A 866 20.31 -37.55 2.38
CA PRO A 866 21.46 -38.15 1.71
C PRO A 866 21.03 -39.19 0.66
N SER A 867 21.83 -39.40 -0.39
CA SER A 867 21.55 -40.43 -1.41
C SER A 867 21.44 -41.83 -0.80
N GLY A 868 20.33 -42.52 -1.02
CA GLY A 868 20.20 -43.95 -0.75
C GLY A 868 19.12 -44.38 0.24
N SER A 869 18.26 -43.47 0.70
CA SER A 869 17.09 -43.80 1.55
C SER A 869 15.78 -43.53 0.82
N ARG A 870 15.37 -44.48 -0.02
CA ARG A 870 13.96 -44.74 -0.34
C ARG A 870 13.75 -46.24 -0.35
#